data_AF-A0A267E928-F1
#
_entry.id   AF-A0A267E928-F1
#
_cell.length_a   1.000
_cell.length_b   1.000
_cell.length_c   1.000
_cell.angle_alpha   90.00
_cell.angle_beta   90.00
_cell.angle_gamma   90.00
#
_symmetry.space_group_name_H-M   'P 1'
#
loop_
_entity.id
_entity.type
_entity.pdbx_description
1 polymer ?
#
loop_
_entity_poly.entity_id
_entity_poly.type
_entity_poly.pdbx_seq_one_letter_code
_entity_poly.pdbx_strand_id
1 'polypeptide(L)'
;MSFASVGQLQQQQAPMSLLDEDFEVISSDQSISPYEMSLLPPQQHPPPPQPSASASTSEVQNLRGYNADILVANPSANELALQQLVETIKQRFDSLHGGLANNNQVLEGLTAKLQCQQLSANSSATRGSPSGQDATDGQDSQELRSELAKLCNRQEEWQQTIDDYAKLKSQYGLLINTRERLEEERDELLRRIQQQQQDKNKQTESEAAAAFQTDDQMRKRVCELESLLQEKIDEIASLSDANCTFRNELQTLEMTNQESSEVVAQLTQEVKTLRGELDFERAKLFEQELNFKDSLTDLRENSGVQQLEQLRVELQNRKRREQEQQRLYGESDQAVNDILRQAEEANAEVDRLKKQQVVMETSLADNARRMEEIVSKELHERERANELDERIKRLINEHLTERHQLQERIGQLKTAHREELKSQLEQQSKESDRTVNDIIAAAECDKQAMQKEIGDLKARLANAEELLRRRTDELNASTDAVSNMQRYSESLQAERHALKRQLADCQSKCSEAADQAVHFRNLSESRANRVRELESQLSSLQVEHTQLRTNYSQLEHRLTDSLGQEQTWKRKADEAQDTMGEYARSMDNCRRAFEQEVREKETLKMERDQLKRERDQLFDQVNRVRCAFEQQNETM
;
A
#
# COMPACT_ATOMS: atom_id res chain seq x y z
N MET A 1 41.24 45.01 -2.97
CA MET A 1 40.30 46.10 -2.64
C MET A 1 39.51 45.65 -1.42
N SER A 2 39.80 46.27 -0.28
CA SER A 2 39.12 46.02 0.99
C SER A 2 37.83 46.84 1.04
N PHE A 3 36.74 46.26 1.55
CA PHE A 3 35.85 46.93 2.50
C PHE A 3 35.13 45.86 3.33
N ALA A 4 35.26 46.02 4.65
CA ALA A 4 34.62 45.23 5.69
C ALA A 4 33.56 46.09 6.39
N SER A 5 32.42 45.49 6.72
CA SER A 5 31.65 45.67 7.97
C SER A 5 30.37 44.85 7.85
N VAL A 6 30.21 43.78 8.62
CA VAL A 6 29.74 43.74 10.02
C VAL A 6 28.25 44.09 10.12
N GLY A 7 27.47 43.03 10.33
CA GLY A 7 26.05 43.06 10.66
C GLY A 7 25.67 41.71 11.27
N GLN A 8 26.05 41.51 12.54
CA GLN A 8 25.57 40.42 13.38
C GLN A 8 24.05 40.58 13.56
N LEU A 9 23.26 39.60 13.13
CA LEU A 9 21.90 39.41 13.62
C LEU A 9 21.87 38.10 14.39
N GLN A 10 21.79 38.29 15.69
CA GLN A 10 21.79 37.31 16.75
C GLN A 10 20.48 36.53 16.71
N GLN A 11 20.59 35.25 16.39
CA GLN A 11 19.52 34.27 16.47
C GLN A 11 19.21 34.04 17.95
N GLN A 12 18.12 34.63 18.44
CA GLN A 12 17.59 34.31 19.76
C GLN A 12 16.94 32.92 19.70
N GLN A 13 17.66 31.93 20.23
CA GLN A 13 17.07 30.71 20.76
C GLN A 13 16.32 31.08 22.03
N ALA A 14 14.99 30.88 22.04
CA ALA A 14 14.22 30.80 23.27
C ALA A 14 14.00 29.31 23.61
N PRO A 15 14.11 28.91 24.88
CA PRO A 15 14.07 27.52 25.31
C PRO A 15 12.63 26.98 25.27
N MET A 16 12.48 25.77 24.72
CA MET A 16 11.31 24.93 24.94
C MET A 16 11.25 24.55 26.43
N SER A 17 10.45 25.30 27.19
CA SER A 17 10.04 24.92 28.54
C SER A 17 9.10 23.72 28.45
N LEU A 18 9.59 22.59 28.95
CA LEU A 18 8.80 21.47 29.45
C LEU A 18 7.93 22.02 30.59
N LEU A 19 6.61 22.06 30.39
CA LEU A 19 5.64 22.15 31.47
C LEU A 19 4.69 20.97 31.29
N ASP A 20 4.72 20.08 32.28
CA ASP A 20 3.63 19.19 32.62
C ASP A 20 2.38 20.05 32.80
N GLU A 21 1.36 19.80 31.98
CA GLU A 21 -0.01 20.22 32.29
C GLU A 21 -0.86 18.97 32.46
N ASP A 22 -1.34 18.85 33.69
CA ASP A 22 -2.29 17.87 34.17
C ASP A 22 -3.52 17.80 33.26
N PHE A 23 -3.82 16.61 32.75
CA PHE A 23 -5.13 16.31 32.18
C PHE A 23 -6.15 16.30 33.33
N GLU A 24 -6.78 17.45 33.59
CA GLU A 24 -8.03 17.49 34.33
C GLU A 24 -9.11 16.75 33.53
N VAL A 25 -9.52 15.61 34.08
CA VAL A 25 -10.72 14.87 33.72
C VAL A 25 -11.92 15.74 34.05
N ILE A 26 -12.48 16.43 33.05
CA ILE A 26 -13.81 17.03 33.16
C ILE A 26 -14.84 15.95 32.78
N SER A 27 -15.29 15.21 33.81
CA SER A 27 -16.54 14.46 33.76
C SER A 27 -17.68 15.42 33.48
N SER A 28 -18.33 15.27 32.33
CA SER A 28 -19.60 15.93 32.02
C SER A 28 -20.72 14.89 32.04
N ASP A 29 -21.12 14.50 33.25
CA ASP A 29 -22.47 14.02 33.51
C ASP A 29 -23.41 15.23 33.42
N GLN A 30 -24.22 15.30 32.36
CA GLN A 30 -25.47 16.06 32.40
C GLN A 30 -26.47 15.48 31.40
N SER A 31 -27.31 14.60 31.94
CA SER A 31 -28.56 14.14 31.36
C SER A 31 -29.57 15.29 31.35
N ILE A 32 -30.00 15.71 30.16
CA ILE A 32 -31.20 16.53 30.00
C ILE A 32 -32.34 15.57 29.67
N SER A 33 -33.10 15.24 30.71
CA SER A 33 -34.47 14.72 30.63
C SER A 33 -35.39 15.83 30.11
N PRO A 34 -36.34 15.50 29.23
CA PRO A 34 -37.69 15.91 29.54
C PRO A 34 -38.66 14.75 29.31
N TYR A 35 -39.47 14.44 30.31
CA TYR A 35 -40.93 14.32 30.21
C TYR A 35 -41.46 13.73 31.52
N GLU A 36 -41.80 14.61 32.48
CA GLU A 36 -42.74 14.27 33.53
C GLU A 36 -44.19 14.48 33.05
N MET A 37 -45.03 13.60 33.57
CA MET A 37 -46.43 13.37 33.24
C MET A 37 -47.36 14.53 33.55
N SER A 38 -48.46 14.62 32.81
CA SER A 38 -49.78 14.79 33.45
C SER A 38 -50.91 14.23 32.58
N LEU A 39 -51.64 13.32 33.21
CA LEU A 39 -52.82 12.60 32.75
C LEU A 39 -54.10 13.44 32.98
N LEU A 40 -55.15 13.08 32.21
CA LEU A 40 -56.61 13.37 32.35
C LEU A 40 -57.17 14.57 31.56
N PRO A 41 -58.45 14.53 31.14
CA PRO A 41 -59.29 13.44 30.62
C PRO A 41 -59.93 13.80 29.24
N PRO A 42 -60.59 12.87 28.51
CA PRO A 42 -61.19 13.19 27.23
C PRO A 42 -62.53 13.93 27.43
N GLN A 43 -62.59 15.20 27.04
CA GLN A 43 -63.86 15.91 26.90
C GLN A 43 -64.51 15.59 25.54
N GLN A 44 -65.81 15.35 25.64
CA GLN A 44 -66.72 14.92 24.60
C GLN A 44 -67.31 16.10 23.81
N HIS A 45 -67.76 15.78 22.60
CA HIS A 45 -68.73 16.48 21.72
C HIS A 45 -68.21 17.60 20.80
N PRO A 46 -68.86 17.88 19.64
CA PRO A 46 -69.80 17.09 18.81
C PRO A 46 -69.40 17.02 17.31
N PRO A 47 -70.06 16.19 16.48
CA PRO A 47 -69.89 16.18 15.02
C PRO A 47 -70.66 17.34 14.34
N PRO A 48 -70.17 17.88 13.20
CA PRO A 48 -70.92 18.82 12.37
C PRO A 48 -72.01 18.12 11.52
N PRO A 49 -73.08 18.84 11.12
CA PRO A 49 -74.27 18.26 10.49
C PRO A 49 -74.07 17.96 9.00
N GLN A 50 -74.37 16.74 8.58
CA GLN A 50 -74.74 16.44 7.19
C GLN A 50 -76.23 16.74 6.97
N PRO A 51 -76.61 17.28 5.79
CA PRO A 51 -78.00 17.47 5.40
C PRO A 51 -78.67 16.11 5.14
N SER A 52 -79.72 15.83 5.92
CA SER A 52 -80.68 14.76 5.66
C SER A 52 -81.62 15.18 4.54
N ALA A 53 -81.64 14.36 3.48
CA ALA A 53 -82.74 14.29 2.55
C ALA A 53 -83.98 13.67 3.23
N SER A 54 -85.15 14.23 2.93
CA SER A 54 -86.44 13.52 2.91
C SER A 54 -86.94 13.63 1.47
N ALA A 55 -86.92 12.56 0.66
CA ALA A 55 -87.77 11.37 0.68
C ALA A 55 -89.14 11.59 0.03
N SER A 56 -89.15 11.29 -1.27
CA SER A 56 -90.10 10.44 -2.00
C SER A 56 -91.57 10.36 -1.57
N THR A 57 -92.43 10.72 -2.53
CA THR A 57 -93.52 9.88 -3.02
C THR A 57 -93.25 9.62 -4.51
N SER A 58 -92.83 8.40 -4.86
CA SER A 58 -93.73 7.36 -5.38
C SER A 58 -94.36 7.75 -6.72
N GLU A 59 -93.69 7.36 -7.81
CA GLU A 59 -94.22 6.86 -9.10
C GLU A 59 -93.35 7.33 -10.30
N VAL A 60 -92.13 6.80 -10.44
CA VAL A 60 -91.53 6.40 -11.74
C VAL A 60 -90.44 5.37 -11.44
N GLN A 61 -90.83 4.11 -11.27
CA GLN A 61 -89.91 2.98 -11.39
C GLN A 61 -89.53 2.86 -12.86
N ASN A 62 -88.24 3.03 -13.16
CA ASN A 62 -87.42 2.22 -14.06
C ASN A 62 -86.11 2.98 -14.33
N LEU A 63 -84.96 2.30 -14.22
CA LEU A 63 -83.59 2.75 -14.56
C LEU A 63 -82.72 3.41 -13.47
N ARG A 64 -82.70 2.89 -12.23
CA ARG A 64 -81.53 3.14 -11.35
C ARG A 64 -81.26 2.00 -10.38
N GLY A 65 -80.92 0.84 -10.95
CA GLY A 65 -80.59 -0.37 -10.22
C GLY A 65 -79.48 -1.15 -10.92
N TYR A 66 -78.34 -0.51 -11.19
CA TYR A 66 -77.07 -1.15 -11.52
C TYR A 66 -75.97 -0.12 -11.25
N ASN A 67 -75.43 -0.10 -10.03
CA ASN A 67 -74.06 0.37 -9.73
C ASN A 67 -73.76 0.23 -8.25
N ALA A 68 -73.49 -1.01 -7.85
CA ALA A 68 -72.63 -1.38 -6.73
C ALA A 68 -72.46 -2.91 -6.82
N ASP A 69 -71.66 -3.37 -7.79
CA ASP A 69 -70.98 -4.68 -7.84
C ASP A 69 -70.48 -4.96 -9.26
N ILE A 70 -69.58 -4.12 -9.80
CA ILE A 70 -68.66 -4.51 -10.89
C ILE A 70 -67.33 -3.75 -10.69
N LEU A 71 -66.67 -4.04 -9.56
CA LEU A 71 -65.22 -4.02 -9.54
C LEU A 71 -64.77 -5.35 -10.15
N VAL A 72 -63.92 -5.29 -11.18
CA VAL A 72 -63.46 -6.41 -12.02
C VAL A 72 -64.39 -6.76 -13.20
N ALA A 73 -64.46 -5.90 -14.22
CA ALA A 73 -64.74 -6.33 -15.60
C ALA A 73 -64.32 -5.26 -16.64
N ASN A 74 -63.61 -5.72 -17.68
CA ASN A 74 -63.20 -5.06 -18.93
C ASN A 74 -63.57 -3.57 -19.18
N PRO A 75 -62.58 -2.66 -19.31
CA PRO A 75 -62.77 -1.27 -19.75
C PRO A 75 -63.49 -1.12 -21.10
N SER A 76 -63.36 -2.11 -22.00
CA SER A 76 -63.98 -2.10 -23.32
C SER A 76 -65.51 -2.24 -23.30
N ALA A 77 -66.07 -2.86 -22.26
CA ALA A 77 -67.52 -3.06 -22.14
C ALA A 77 -68.25 -1.77 -21.73
N ASN A 78 -67.62 -0.95 -20.89
CA ASN A 78 -68.17 0.35 -20.46
C ASN A 78 -68.11 1.40 -21.58
N GLU A 79 -67.10 1.34 -22.44
CA GLU A 79 -66.96 2.24 -23.60
C GLU A 79 -68.03 1.96 -24.67
N LEU A 80 -68.31 0.67 -24.93
CA LEU A 80 -69.36 0.26 -25.87
C LEU A 80 -70.76 0.65 -25.37
N ALA A 81 -71.01 0.51 -24.07
CA ALA A 81 -72.28 0.89 -23.44
C ALA A 81 -72.50 2.41 -23.49
N LEU A 82 -71.45 3.21 -23.27
CA LEU A 82 -71.52 4.67 -23.36
C LEU A 82 -71.68 5.14 -24.81
N GLN A 83 -71.00 4.52 -25.78
CA GLN A 83 -71.21 4.81 -27.21
C GLN A 83 -72.64 4.48 -27.65
N GLN A 84 -73.18 3.34 -27.23
CA GLN A 84 -74.59 2.98 -27.50
C GLN A 84 -75.56 3.98 -26.87
N LEU A 85 -75.27 4.49 -25.66
CA LEU A 85 -76.08 5.51 -25.01
C LEU A 85 -76.06 6.83 -25.79
N VAL A 86 -74.88 7.26 -26.27
CA VAL A 86 -74.73 8.47 -27.10
C VAL A 86 -75.46 8.33 -28.44
N GLU A 87 -75.36 7.18 -29.12
CA GLU A 87 -76.06 6.93 -30.37
C GLU A 87 -77.59 6.90 -30.17
N THR A 88 -78.05 6.33 -29.05
CA THR A 88 -79.48 6.31 -28.68
C THR A 88 -80.00 7.71 -28.36
N ILE A 89 -79.21 8.54 -27.67
CA ILE A 89 -79.54 9.93 -27.38
C ILE A 89 -79.58 10.74 -28.69
N LYS A 90 -78.64 10.50 -29.62
CA LYS A 90 -78.59 11.14 -30.93
C LYS A 90 -79.80 10.79 -31.79
N GLN A 91 -80.20 9.51 -31.84
CA GLN A 91 -81.41 9.09 -32.54
C GLN A 91 -82.68 9.71 -31.94
N ARG A 92 -82.75 9.80 -30.61
CA ARG A 92 -83.83 10.55 -29.94
C ARG A 92 -83.79 12.02 -30.33
N PHE A 93 -82.62 12.65 -30.31
CA PHE A 93 -82.45 14.05 -30.69
C PHE A 93 -82.91 14.35 -32.12
N ASP A 94 -82.56 13.51 -33.09
CA ASP A 94 -82.98 13.67 -34.49
C ASP A 94 -84.50 13.51 -34.65
N SER A 95 -85.09 12.56 -33.93
CA SER A 95 -86.55 12.36 -33.90
C SER A 95 -87.28 13.52 -33.21
N LEU A 96 -86.67 14.08 -32.15
CA LEU A 96 -87.16 15.23 -31.44
C LEU A 96 -87.09 16.51 -32.32
N HIS A 97 -85.98 16.72 -33.05
CA HIS A 97 -85.84 17.85 -33.97
C HIS A 97 -86.88 17.82 -35.12
N GLY A 98 -87.20 16.62 -35.63
CA GLY A 98 -88.29 16.45 -36.59
C GLY A 98 -89.68 16.77 -36.01
N GLY A 99 -89.90 16.44 -34.73
CA GLY A 99 -91.10 16.81 -33.98
C GLY A 99 -91.23 18.32 -33.74
N LEU A 100 -90.11 19.00 -33.44
CA LEU A 100 -90.06 20.45 -33.23
C LEU A 100 -90.37 21.22 -34.53
N ALA A 101 -89.84 20.77 -35.67
CA ALA A 101 -90.15 21.35 -36.97
C ALA A 101 -91.65 21.25 -37.30
N ASN A 102 -92.25 20.09 -37.05
CA ASN A 102 -93.71 19.90 -37.22
C ASN A 102 -94.53 20.76 -36.25
N ASN A 103 -94.12 20.86 -34.98
CA ASN A 103 -94.80 21.69 -33.99
C ASN A 103 -94.71 23.18 -34.33
N ASN A 104 -93.57 23.66 -34.84
CA ASN A 104 -93.45 25.04 -35.33
C ASN A 104 -94.38 25.30 -36.52
N GLN A 105 -94.50 24.35 -37.44
CA GLN A 105 -95.44 24.47 -38.57
C GLN A 105 -96.91 24.48 -38.12
N VAL A 106 -97.26 23.71 -37.09
CA VAL A 106 -98.60 23.72 -36.46
C VAL A 106 -98.85 25.01 -35.69
N LEU A 107 -97.86 25.53 -34.95
CA LEU A 107 -97.90 26.81 -34.25
C LEU A 107 -98.11 27.97 -35.23
N GLU A 108 -97.39 28.00 -36.34
CA GLU A 108 -97.58 28.98 -37.42
C GLU A 108 -98.99 28.88 -38.01
N GLY A 109 -99.49 27.66 -38.26
CA GLY A 109 -100.84 27.43 -38.76
C GLY A 109 -101.96 27.84 -37.79
N LEU A 110 -101.80 27.59 -36.49
CA LEU A 110 -102.74 27.99 -35.45
C LEU A 110 -102.71 29.50 -35.20
N THR A 111 -101.53 30.12 -35.23
CA THR A 111 -101.35 31.57 -35.14
C THR A 111 -101.99 32.28 -36.32
N ALA A 112 -101.82 31.75 -37.54
CA ALA A 112 -102.47 32.27 -38.75
C ALA A 112 -104.01 32.13 -38.68
N LYS A 113 -104.53 31.00 -38.16
CA LYS A 113 -105.97 30.81 -37.93
C LYS A 113 -106.54 31.79 -36.89
N LEU A 114 -105.80 32.05 -35.81
CA LEU A 114 -106.19 33.02 -34.79
C LEU A 114 -106.20 34.45 -35.35
N GLN A 115 -105.20 34.82 -36.18
CA GLN A 115 -105.18 36.10 -36.89
C GLN A 115 -106.34 36.23 -37.89
N CYS A 116 -106.67 35.18 -38.64
CA CYS A 116 -107.83 35.17 -39.53
C CYS A 116 -109.16 35.32 -38.77
N GLN A 117 -109.32 34.67 -37.60
CA GLN A 117 -110.50 34.83 -36.73
C GLN A 117 -110.61 36.25 -36.14
N GLN A 118 -109.49 36.87 -35.77
CA GLN A 118 -109.48 38.27 -35.32
C GLN A 118 -109.84 39.24 -36.45
N LEU A 119 -109.39 38.98 -37.68
CA LEU A 119 -109.75 39.78 -38.86
C LEU A 119 -111.22 39.59 -39.28
N SER A 120 -111.79 38.39 -39.12
CA SER A 120 -113.22 38.14 -39.36
C SER A 120 -114.12 38.75 -38.28
N ALA A 121 -113.70 38.72 -37.00
CA ALA A 121 -114.41 39.38 -35.90
C ALA A 121 -114.40 40.92 -36.03
N ASN A 122 -113.34 41.48 -36.62
CA ASN A 122 -113.26 42.92 -36.89
C ASN A 122 -114.09 43.35 -38.11
N SER A 123 -114.46 42.43 -39.01
CA SER A 123 -115.32 42.73 -40.17
C SER A 123 -116.82 42.52 -39.89
N SER A 124 -117.19 41.74 -38.86
CA SER A 124 -118.56 41.60 -38.36
C SER A 124 -119.04 42.72 -37.42
N ALA A 125 -118.13 43.56 -36.89
CA ALA A 125 -118.46 44.71 -36.04
C ALA A 125 -119.10 45.92 -36.77
N THR A 126 -119.38 45.82 -38.08
CA THR A 126 -119.94 46.93 -38.90
C THR A 126 -121.32 46.69 -39.53
N ARG A 127 -122.05 45.61 -39.21
CA ARG A 127 -123.48 45.48 -39.58
C ARG A 127 -124.30 44.81 -38.47
N GLY A 128 -125.31 45.54 -37.98
CA GLY A 128 -126.17 45.12 -36.88
C GLY A 128 -127.20 44.05 -37.27
N SER A 129 -127.31 43.03 -36.41
CA SER A 129 -128.51 42.63 -35.65
C SER A 129 -128.25 41.28 -34.98
N PRO A 130 -128.79 41.01 -33.78
CA PRO A 130 -128.36 39.90 -32.93
C PRO A 130 -129.19 38.64 -33.22
N SER A 131 -128.52 37.54 -33.55
CA SER A 131 -129.10 36.19 -33.47
C SER A 131 -128.08 35.27 -32.83
N GLY A 132 -128.48 34.64 -31.72
CA GLY A 132 -127.60 33.90 -30.83
C GLY A 132 -126.86 32.75 -31.51
N GLN A 133 -125.53 32.88 -31.56
CA GLN A 133 -124.54 31.82 -31.77
C GLN A 133 -123.17 32.17 -31.12
N ASP A 134 -123.13 33.11 -30.17
CA ASP A 134 -121.88 33.69 -29.61
C ASP A 134 -121.24 32.93 -28.42
N ALA A 135 -121.80 31.79 -28.00
CA ALA A 135 -121.21 31.00 -26.90
C ALA A 135 -120.15 30.00 -27.37
N THR A 136 -120.22 29.52 -28.62
CA THR A 136 -119.29 28.53 -29.17
C THR A 136 -117.99 29.14 -29.71
N ASP A 137 -118.06 30.32 -30.34
CA ASP A 137 -116.86 31.01 -30.88
C ASP A 137 -115.92 31.54 -29.78
N GLY A 138 -116.46 31.89 -28.61
CA GLY A 138 -115.66 32.30 -27.44
C GLY A 138 -114.92 31.14 -26.78
N GLN A 139 -115.53 29.94 -26.72
CA GLN A 139 -114.88 28.72 -26.21
C GLN A 139 -113.78 28.24 -27.16
N ASP A 140 -114.04 28.20 -28.47
CA ASP A 140 -113.05 27.78 -29.47
C ASP A 140 -111.81 28.70 -29.48
N SER A 141 -111.99 30.01 -29.29
CA SER A 141 -110.89 30.97 -29.24
C SER A 141 -110.09 30.94 -27.93
N GLN A 142 -110.70 30.49 -26.83
CA GLN A 142 -110.01 30.28 -25.55
C GLN A 142 -109.26 28.93 -25.53
N GLU A 143 -109.83 27.90 -26.16
CA GLU A 143 -109.19 26.59 -26.35
C GLU A 143 -107.98 26.69 -27.27
N LEU A 144 -108.08 27.44 -28.38
CA LEU A 144 -106.95 27.75 -29.27
C LEU A 144 -105.80 28.48 -28.54
N ARG A 145 -106.12 29.41 -27.64
CA ARG A 145 -105.10 30.11 -26.84
C ARG A 145 -104.46 29.22 -25.79
N SER A 146 -105.23 28.33 -25.17
CA SER A 146 -104.71 27.32 -24.24
C SER A 146 -103.78 26.33 -24.95
N GLU A 147 -104.15 25.86 -26.14
CA GLU A 147 -103.30 24.99 -26.96
C GLU A 147 -102.04 25.69 -27.46
N LEU A 148 -102.11 26.96 -27.87
CA LEU A 148 -100.92 27.78 -28.18
C LEU A 148 -99.99 27.91 -26.96
N ALA A 149 -100.53 28.17 -25.77
CA ALA A 149 -99.73 28.27 -24.55
C ALA A 149 -99.06 26.94 -24.17
N LYS A 150 -99.76 25.81 -24.31
CA LYS A 150 -99.18 24.47 -24.10
C LYS A 150 -98.07 24.16 -25.10
N LEU A 151 -98.25 24.52 -26.36
CA LEU A 151 -97.24 24.31 -27.39
C LEU A 151 -96.01 25.20 -27.20
N CYS A 152 -96.18 26.45 -26.73
CA CYS A 152 -95.07 27.33 -26.37
C CYS A 152 -94.28 26.81 -25.16
N ASN A 153 -94.96 26.39 -24.08
CA ASN A 153 -94.28 25.78 -22.93
C ASN A 153 -93.50 24.52 -23.35
N ARG A 154 -94.11 23.71 -24.21
CA ARG A 154 -93.43 22.53 -24.78
C ARG A 154 -92.24 22.95 -25.64
N GLN A 155 -92.31 24.04 -26.40
CA GLN A 155 -91.15 24.53 -27.16
C GLN A 155 -90.00 24.97 -26.23
N GLU A 156 -90.30 25.64 -25.12
CA GLU A 156 -89.30 26.06 -24.12
C GLU A 156 -88.62 24.86 -23.44
N GLU A 157 -89.39 23.85 -23.03
CA GLU A 157 -88.85 22.60 -22.46
C GLU A 157 -87.88 21.88 -23.43
N TRP A 158 -88.16 21.97 -24.72
CA TRP A 158 -87.35 21.31 -25.75
C TRP A 158 -86.10 22.11 -26.06
N GLN A 159 -86.18 23.44 -26.07
CA GLN A 159 -85.00 24.29 -26.16
C GLN A 159 -84.06 24.06 -24.97
N GLN A 160 -84.60 23.93 -23.76
CA GLN A 160 -83.83 23.59 -22.57
C GLN A 160 -83.14 22.22 -22.72
N THR A 161 -83.82 21.24 -23.29
CA THR A 161 -83.24 19.90 -23.55
C THR A 161 -82.09 19.96 -24.57
N ILE A 162 -82.20 20.82 -25.60
CA ILE A 162 -81.13 21.06 -26.58
C ILE A 162 -79.91 21.70 -25.92
N ASP A 163 -80.13 22.70 -25.07
CA ASP A 163 -79.05 23.40 -24.37
C ASP A 163 -78.34 22.46 -23.38
N ASP A 164 -79.07 21.59 -22.70
CA ASP A 164 -78.51 20.59 -21.79
C ASP A 164 -77.74 19.50 -22.55
N TYR A 165 -78.19 19.09 -23.75
CA TYR A 165 -77.42 18.20 -24.62
C TYR A 165 -76.11 18.87 -25.11
N ALA A 166 -76.13 20.15 -25.46
CA ALA A 166 -74.93 20.88 -25.86
C ALA A 166 -73.91 20.96 -24.72
N LYS A 167 -74.36 21.22 -23.49
CA LYS A 167 -73.50 21.17 -22.28
C LYS A 167 -72.92 19.77 -22.06
N LEU A 168 -73.75 18.74 -22.15
CA LEU A 168 -73.31 17.35 -21.97
C LEU A 168 -72.26 16.95 -23.02
N LYS A 169 -72.47 17.34 -24.28
CA LYS A 169 -71.50 17.12 -25.36
C LYS A 169 -70.17 17.85 -25.12
N SER A 170 -70.21 19.08 -24.60
CA SER A 170 -69.01 19.81 -24.22
C SER A 170 -68.26 19.14 -23.06
N GLN A 171 -68.98 18.68 -22.04
CA GLN A 171 -68.41 17.92 -20.92
C GLN A 171 -67.78 16.60 -21.38
N TYR A 172 -68.43 15.89 -22.30
CA TYR A 172 -67.89 14.66 -22.88
C TYR A 172 -66.61 14.91 -23.70
N GLY A 173 -66.57 16.00 -24.48
CA GLY A 173 -65.36 16.43 -25.20
C GLY A 173 -64.20 16.74 -24.25
N LEU A 174 -64.47 17.40 -23.13
CA LEU A 174 -63.45 17.64 -22.09
C LEU A 174 -62.92 16.33 -21.51
N LEU A 175 -63.81 15.38 -21.18
CA LEU A 175 -63.44 14.06 -20.64
C LEU A 175 -62.56 13.25 -21.59
N ILE A 176 -62.83 13.30 -22.91
CA ILE A 176 -61.98 12.65 -23.91
C ILE A 176 -60.58 13.27 -23.89
N ASN A 177 -60.48 14.60 -23.94
CA ASN A 177 -59.19 15.29 -23.94
C ASN A 177 -58.38 15.01 -22.66
N THR A 178 -59.03 14.93 -21.49
CA THR A 178 -58.34 14.54 -20.26
C THR A 178 -57.88 13.09 -20.28
N ARG A 179 -58.69 12.18 -20.85
CA ARG A 179 -58.30 10.77 -20.99
C ARG A 179 -57.08 10.63 -21.91
N GLU A 180 -57.09 11.26 -23.08
CA GLU A 180 -55.96 11.21 -24.02
C GLU A 180 -54.67 11.74 -23.38
N ARG A 181 -54.74 12.87 -22.65
CA ARG A 181 -53.60 13.40 -21.89
C ARG A 181 -53.09 12.40 -20.85
N LEU A 182 -53.98 11.77 -20.09
CA LEU A 182 -53.59 10.79 -19.06
C LEU A 182 -53.00 9.51 -19.68
N GLU A 183 -53.47 9.09 -20.85
CA GLU A 183 -52.91 7.97 -21.59
C GLU A 183 -51.50 8.29 -22.11
N GLU A 184 -51.27 9.50 -22.62
CA GLU A 184 -49.93 9.98 -23.01
C GLU A 184 -48.96 10.05 -21.81
N GLU A 185 -49.41 10.59 -20.68
CA GLU A 185 -48.62 10.66 -19.45
C GLU A 185 -48.27 9.25 -18.91
N ARG A 186 -49.22 8.31 -18.96
CA ARG A 186 -48.98 6.91 -18.61
C ARG A 186 -47.91 6.29 -19.51
N ASP A 187 -48.01 6.48 -20.81
CA ASP A 187 -47.10 5.89 -21.78
C ASP A 187 -45.68 6.49 -21.68
N GLU A 188 -45.58 7.79 -21.37
CA GLU A 188 -44.32 8.46 -21.04
C GLU A 188 -43.70 7.90 -19.75
N LEU A 189 -44.49 7.71 -18.70
CA LEU A 189 -44.03 7.11 -17.44
C LEU A 189 -43.55 5.68 -17.64
N LEU A 190 -44.27 4.86 -18.41
CA LEU A 190 -43.84 3.50 -18.75
C LEU A 190 -42.51 3.51 -19.50
N ARG A 191 -42.31 4.44 -20.45
CA ARG A 191 -41.05 4.57 -21.18
C ARG A 191 -39.89 4.94 -20.25
N ARG A 192 -40.11 5.86 -19.31
CA ARG A 192 -39.09 6.24 -18.31
C ARG A 192 -38.72 5.11 -17.37
N ILE A 193 -39.70 4.36 -16.87
CA ILE A 193 -39.48 3.19 -16.01
C ILE A 193 -38.65 2.14 -16.78
N GLN A 194 -38.99 1.89 -18.04
CA GLN A 194 -38.26 0.92 -18.85
C GLN A 194 -36.82 1.36 -19.15
N GLN A 195 -36.59 2.65 -19.42
CA GLN A 195 -35.26 3.22 -19.61
C GLN A 195 -34.42 3.13 -18.33
N GLN A 196 -34.98 3.52 -17.19
CA GLN A 196 -34.32 3.44 -15.89
C GLN A 196 -33.92 2.00 -15.54
N GLN A 197 -34.76 1.03 -15.87
CA GLN A 197 -34.46 -0.38 -15.68
C GLN A 197 -33.29 -0.85 -16.57
N GLN A 198 -33.23 -0.40 -17.82
CA GLN A 198 -32.10 -0.71 -18.71
C GLN A 198 -30.79 -0.10 -18.25
N ASP A 199 -30.80 1.15 -17.80
CA ASP A 199 -29.60 1.84 -17.32
C ASP A 199 -29.10 1.20 -16.02
N LYS A 200 -30.03 0.83 -15.11
CA LYS A 200 -29.68 0.08 -13.90
C LYS A 200 -29.07 -1.28 -14.22
N ASN A 201 -29.62 -2.02 -15.18
CA ASN A 201 -29.06 -3.31 -15.60
C ASN A 201 -27.64 -3.16 -16.17
N LYS A 202 -27.40 -2.18 -17.06
CA LYS A 202 -26.07 -1.89 -17.61
C LYS A 202 -25.06 -1.52 -16.53
N GLN A 203 -25.49 -0.73 -15.54
CA GLN A 203 -24.64 -0.36 -14.42
C GLN A 203 -24.28 -1.59 -13.57
N THR A 204 -25.25 -2.45 -13.26
CA THR A 204 -24.97 -3.69 -12.52
C THR A 204 -24.06 -4.65 -13.29
N GLU A 205 -24.19 -4.74 -14.62
CA GLU A 205 -23.30 -5.55 -15.46
C GLU A 205 -21.86 -4.99 -15.47
N SER A 206 -21.71 -3.66 -15.54
CA SER A 206 -20.42 -2.98 -15.45
C SER A 206 -19.75 -3.16 -14.09
N GLU A 207 -20.52 -3.05 -13.00
CA GLU A 207 -20.04 -3.26 -11.63
C GLU A 207 -19.64 -4.72 -11.40
N ALA A 208 -20.43 -5.68 -11.91
CA ALA A 208 -20.10 -7.10 -11.86
C ALA A 208 -18.82 -7.43 -12.65
N ALA A 209 -18.63 -6.83 -13.83
CA ALA A 209 -17.43 -7.01 -14.63
C ALA A 209 -16.18 -6.43 -13.94
N ALA A 210 -16.30 -5.26 -13.30
CA ALA A 210 -15.22 -4.65 -12.53
C ALA A 210 -14.87 -5.47 -11.27
N ALA A 211 -15.88 -6.00 -10.58
CA ALA A 211 -15.70 -6.89 -9.44
C ALA A 211 -14.98 -8.19 -9.85
N PHE A 212 -15.38 -8.79 -10.98
CA PHE A 212 -14.72 -9.99 -11.51
C PHE A 212 -13.25 -9.74 -11.90
N GLN A 213 -12.95 -8.61 -12.54
CA GLN A 213 -11.55 -8.24 -12.84
C GLN A 213 -10.72 -8.04 -11.57
N THR A 214 -11.32 -7.46 -10.52
CA THR A 214 -10.64 -7.25 -9.24
C THR A 214 -10.38 -8.58 -8.52
N ASP A 215 -11.34 -9.51 -8.53
CA ASP A 215 -11.17 -10.86 -7.97
C ASP A 215 -10.10 -11.65 -8.73
N ASP A 216 -10.07 -11.59 -10.06
CA ASP A 216 -9.04 -12.25 -10.88
C ASP A 216 -7.63 -11.69 -10.60
N GLN A 217 -7.51 -10.37 -10.44
CA GLN A 217 -6.24 -9.74 -10.04
C GLN A 217 -5.79 -10.15 -8.64
N MET A 218 -6.73 -10.25 -7.69
CA MET A 218 -6.43 -10.73 -6.34
C MET A 218 -5.99 -12.20 -6.35
N ARG A 219 -6.69 -13.07 -7.09
CA ARG A 219 -6.29 -14.49 -7.25
C ARG A 219 -4.89 -14.63 -7.83
N LYS A 220 -4.55 -13.87 -8.86
CA LYS A 220 -3.19 -13.86 -9.43
C LYS A 220 -2.14 -13.47 -8.40
N ARG A 221 -2.39 -12.41 -7.62
CA ARG A 221 -1.49 -11.99 -6.53
C ARG A 221 -1.37 -13.04 -5.44
N VAL A 222 -2.47 -13.72 -5.08
CA VAL A 222 -2.42 -14.83 -4.11
C VAL A 222 -1.53 -15.96 -4.64
N CYS A 223 -1.70 -16.39 -5.90
CA CYS A 223 -0.85 -17.42 -6.48
C CYS A 223 0.64 -17.00 -6.57
N GLU A 224 0.93 -15.74 -6.87
CA GLU A 224 2.31 -15.20 -6.86
C GLU A 224 2.91 -15.24 -5.45
N LEU A 225 2.14 -14.84 -4.43
CA LEU A 225 2.56 -14.87 -3.03
C LEU A 225 2.74 -16.30 -2.51
N GLU A 226 1.86 -17.22 -2.87
CA GLU A 226 1.99 -18.64 -2.54
C GLU A 226 3.26 -19.24 -3.17
N SER A 227 3.57 -18.87 -4.40
CA SER A 227 4.80 -19.33 -5.08
C SER A 227 6.07 -18.78 -4.39
N LEU A 228 6.07 -17.50 -4.04
CA LEU A 228 7.18 -16.87 -3.29
C LEU A 228 7.33 -17.47 -1.89
N LEU A 229 6.22 -17.76 -1.21
CA LEU A 229 6.24 -18.40 0.10
C LEU A 229 6.83 -19.81 -0.01
N GLN A 230 6.44 -20.57 -1.03
CA GLN A 230 6.99 -21.91 -1.26
C GLN A 230 8.49 -21.87 -1.55
N GLU A 231 8.96 -20.93 -2.38
CA GLU A 231 10.39 -20.72 -2.63
C GLU A 231 11.16 -20.43 -1.33
N LYS A 232 10.59 -19.61 -0.45
CA LYS A 232 11.22 -19.30 0.86
C LYS A 232 11.21 -20.49 1.80
N ILE A 233 10.17 -21.32 1.78
CA ILE A 233 10.13 -22.59 2.54
C ILE A 233 11.24 -23.52 2.07
N ASP A 234 11.43 -23.65 0.75
CA ASP A 234 12.47 -24.51 0.18
C ASP A 234 13.89 -23.99 0.52
N GLU A 235 14.09 -22.67 0.51
CA GLU A 235 15.34 -22.02 0.94
C GLU A 235 15.63 -22.29 2.43
N ILE A 236 14.62 -22.15 3.30
CA ILE A 236 14.74 -22.46 4.73
C ILE A 236 15.08 -23.94 4.94
N ALA A 237 14.45 -24.85 4.19
CA ALA A 237 14.74 -26.27 4.26
C ALA A 237 16.21 -26.55 3.87
N SER A 238 16.69 -25.93 2.78
CA SER A 238 18.09 -26.04 2.37
C SER A 238 19.07 -25.52 3.43
N LEU A 239 18.77 -24.37 4.05
CA LEU A 239 19.58 -23.81 5.14
C LEU A 239 19.56 -24.70 6.39
N SER A 240 18.42 -25.33 6.69
CA SER A 240 18.30 -26.31 7.78
C SER A 240 19.18 -27.53 7.54
N ASP A 241 19.22 -28.04 6.31
CA ASP A 241 20.08 -29.16 5.93
C ASP A 241 21.58 -28.79 6.01
N ALA A 242 21.94 -27.58 5.57
CA ALA A 242 23.29 -27.02 5.70
C ALA A 242 23.71 -26.89 7.18
N ASN A 243 22.81 -26.40 8.04
CA ASN A 243 23.07 -26.31 9.47
C ASN A 243 23.21 -27.69 10.14
N CYS A 244 22.47 -28.69 9.67
CA CYS A 244 22.63 -30.08 10.13
C CYS A 244 24.02 -30.62 9.77
N THR A 245 24.51 -30.33 8.56
CA THR A 245 25.86 -30.71 8.12
C THR A 245 26.94 -30.00 8.94
N PHE A 246 26.83 -28.68 9.12
CA PHE A 246 27.75 -27.93 9.97
C PHE A 246 27.79 -28.45 11.41
N ARG A 247 26.64 -28.81 11.99
CA ARG A 247 26.57 -29.37 13.34
C ARG A 247 27.29 -30.72 13.43
N ASN A 248 27.13 -31.58 12.43
CA ASN A 248 27.84 -32.86 12.37
C ASN A 248 29.36 -32.66 12.23
N GLU A 249 29.80 -31.70 11.41
CA GLU A 249 31.22 -31.35 11.28
C GLU A 249 31.80 -30.82 12.59
N LEU A 250 31.07 -29.94 13.28
CA LEU A 250 31.43 -29.43 14.62
C LEU A 250 31.57 -30.54 15.64
N GLN A 251 30.63 -31.49 15.67
CA GLN A 251 30.68 -32.64 16.57
C GLN A 251 31.89 -33.56 16.25
N THR A 252 32.26 -33.67 14.98
CA THR A 252 33.45 -34.42 14.55
C THR A 252 34.74 -33.72 14.97
N LEU A 253 34.78 -32.39 14.89
CA LEU A 253 35.89 -31.57 15.38
C LEU A 253 36.01 -31.61 16.91
N GLU A 254 34.90 -31.65 17.65
CA GLU A 254 34.92 -31.83 19.10
C GLU A 254 35.49 -33.19 19.49
N MET A 255 35.07 -34.28 18.83
CA MET A 255 35.61 -35.62 19.06
C MET A 255 37.12 -35.67 18.83
N THR A 256 37.60 -35.11 17.72
CA THR A 256 39.05 -35.09 17.38
C THR A 256 39.86 -34.18 18.32
N ASN A 257 39.27 -33.10 18.83
CA ASN A 257 39.90 -32.27 19.85
C ASN A 257 39.99 -32.99 21.20
N GLN A 258 38.98 -33.79 21.53
CA GLN A 258 38.95 -34.60 22.76
C GLN A 258 40.00 -35.72 22.71
N GLU A 259 40.13 -36.41 21.57
CA GLU A 259 41.23 -37.35 21.29
C GLU A 259 42.60 -36.67 21.38
N SER A 260 42.75 -35.47 20.80
CA SER A 260 44.00 -34.70 20.89
C SER A 260 44.33 -34.29 22.34
N SER A 261 43.31 -33.94 23.14
CA SER A 261 43.46 -33.64 24.56
C SER A 261 43.92 -34.87 25.36
N GLU A 262 43.40 -36.05 25.06
CA GLU A 262 43.85 -37.31 25.68
C GLU A 262 45.30 -37.64 25.32
N VAL A 263 45.69 -37.47 24.05
CA VAL A 263 47.08 -37.64 23.59
C VAL A 263 48.02 -36.64 24.27
N VAL A 264 47.60 -35.38 24.40
CA VAL A 264 48.38 -34.35 25.13
C VAL A 264 48.50 -34.70 26.61
N ALA A 265 47.46 -35.23 27.24
CA ALA A 265 47.50 -35.68 28.63
C ALA A 265 48.45 -36.88 28.82
N GLN A 266 48.42 -37.85 27.90
CA GLN A 266 49.34 -38.99 27.88
C GLN A 266 50.79 -38.54 27.70
N LEU A 267 51.08 -37.69 26.71
CA LEU A 267 52.41 -37.12 26.49
C LEU A 267 52.89 -36.29 27.67
N THR A 268 52.00 -35.55 28.34
CA THR A 268 52.34 -34.77 29.54
C THR A 268 52.69 -35.68 30.72
N GLN A 269 51.99 -36.80 30.87
CA GLN A 269 52.29 -37.83 31.87
C GLN A 269 53.64 -38.50 31.57
N GLU A 270 53.88 -38.86 30.31
CA GLU A 270 55.11 -39.51 29.84
C GLU A 270 56.34 -38.61 30.00
N VAL A 271 56.22 -37.32 29.65
CA VAL A 271 57.25 -36.31 29.90
C VAL A 271 57.53 -36.14 31.39
N LYS A 272 56.52 -36.21 32.27
CA LYS A 272 56.73 -36.18 33.74
C LYS A 272 57.51 -37.40 34.22
N THR A 273 57.19 -38.60 33.72
CA THR A 273 57.89 -39.83 34.06
C THR A 273 59.34 -39.80 33.57
N LEU A 274 59.56 -39.44 32.30
CA LEU A 274 60.89 -39.29 31.71
C LEU A 274 61.72 -38.22 32.41
N ARG A 275 61.10 -37.13 32.90
CA ARG A 275 61.80 -36.09 33.68
C ARG A 275 62.19 -36.59 35.07
N GLY A 276 61.36 -37.41 35.72
CA GLY A 276 61.70 -38.09 36.97
C GLY A 276 62.84 -39.10 36.81
N GLU A 277 62.87 -39.84 35.70
CA GLU A 277 63.96 -40.76 35.36
C GLU A 277 65.24 -40.02 35.00
N LEU A 278 65.14 -38.90 34.27
CA LEU A 278 66.27 -38.05 33.92
C LEU A 278 66.86 -37.37 35.16
N ASP A 279 66.04 -36.90 36.10
CA ASP A 279 66.51 -36.32 37.36
C ASP A 279 67.14 -37.38 38.29
N PHE A 280 66.69 -38.63 38.23
CA PHE A 280 67.29 -39.77 38.94
C PHE A 280 68.66 -40.17 38.35
N GLU A 281 68.80 -40.21 37.01
CA GLU A 281 70.10 -40.41 36.34
C GLU A 281 71.03 -39.20 36.51
N ARG A 282 70.50 -37.96 36.54
CA ARG A 282 71.29 -36.75 36.83
C ARG A 282 71.86 -36.76 38.25
N ALA A 283 71.13 -37.28 39.23
CA ALA A 283 71.61 -37.44 40.59
C ALA A 283 72.73 -38.50 40.71
N LYS A 284 72.70 -39.53 39.86
CA LYS A 284 73.71 -40.59 39.79
C LYS A 284 74.98 -40.15 39.04
N LEU A 285 74.84 -39.28 38.05
CA LEU A 285 75.96 -38.67 37.31
C LEU A 285 76.62 -37.51 38.07
N PHE A 286 75.89 -36.77 38.92
CA PHE A 286 76.45 -35.71 39.76
C PHE A 286 77.42 -36.22 40.84
N GLU A 287 77.32 -37.49 41.25
CA GLU A 287 78.26 -38.13 42.18
C GLU A 287 79.53 -38.67 41.48
N GLN A 288 79.52 -38.79 40.14
CA GLN A 288 80.69 -39.15 39.33
C GLN A 288 81.38 -37.94 38.65
N GLU A 289 80.69 -36.81 38.46
CA GLU A 289 81.22 -35.59 37.81
C GLU A 289 81.95 -34.62 38.76
N LEU A 290 82.20 -34.98 40.03
CA LEU A 290 83.04 -34.19 40.94
C LEU A 290 84.56 -34.44 40.78
N ASN A 291 84.97 -35.30 39.84
CA ASN A 291 86.37 -35.65 39.63
C ASN A 291 86.97 -35.32 38.25
N PHE A 292 86.29 -34.60 37.36
CA PHE A 292 86.85 -34.31 36.02
C PHE A 292 86.35 -33.01 35.37
N LYS A 293 86.53 -31.85 36.02
CA LYS A 293 86.21 -30.57 35.36
C LYS A 293 87.08 -29.38 35.76
N ASP A 294 88.38 -29.62 35.86
CA ASP A 294 89.43 -28.59 35.79
C ASP A 294 89.99 -28.41 34.37
N SER A 295 89.21 -28.71 33.32
CA SER A 295 89.63 -28.39 31.95
C SER A 295 88.45 -28.13 31.03
N LEU A 296 88.56 -27.01 30.32
CA LEU A 296 87.79 -26.57 29.16
C LEU A 296 86.55 -25.71 29.44
N THR A 297 86.85 -24.49 29.88
CA THR A 297 86.39 -23.28 29.18
C THR A 297 86.82 -23.34 27.71
N ASP A 298 85.85 -23.32 26.79
CA ASP A 298 85.82 -22.48 25.57
C ASP A 298 84.86 -23.07 24.53
N LEU A 299 83.59 -22.65 24.60
CA LEU A 299 82.60 -22.58 23.51
C LEU A 299 81.28 -22.03 24.08
N ARG A 300 81.33 -20.83 24.64
CA ARG A 300 80.15 -20.11 25.13
C ARG A 300 80.14 -18.73 24.53
N GLU A 301 79.68 -18.62 23.28
CA GLU A 301 79.20 -17.33 22.75
C GLU A 301 78.24 -17.44 21.55
N ASN A 302 78.05 -18.60 20.90
CA ASN A 302 77.14 -18.70 19.73
C ASN A 302 75.78 -19.40 19.97
N SER A 303 75.52 -20.02 21.12
CA SER A 303 74.21 -20.66 21.38
C SER A 303 73.17 -19.74 22.06
N GLY A 304 73.64 -18.69 22.75
CA GLY A 304 72.77 -17.74 23.45
C GLY A 304 72.01 -16.81 22.49
N VAL A 305 72.64 -16.42 21.38
CA VAL A 305 72.03 -15.50 20.40
C VAL A 305 70.91 -16.19 19.62
N GLN A 306 71.07 -17.45 19.20
CA GLN A 306 70.01 -18.20 18.52
C GLN A 306 68.80 -18.50 19.42
N GLN A 307 69.03 -18.82 20.70
CA GLN A 307 67.96 -19.05 21.67
C GLN A 307 67.21 -17.76 22.03
N LEU A 308 67.94 -16.63 22.13
CA LEU A 308 67.33 -15.32 22.32
C LEU A 308 66.54 -14.86 21.09
N GLU A 309 67.01 -15.13 19.88
CA GLU A 309 66.29 -14.78 18.65
C GLU A 309 65.03 -15.64 18.47
N GLN A 310 65.08 -16.95 18.78
CA GLN A 310 63.90 -17.80 18.81
C GLN A 310 62.87 -17.31 19.84
N LEU A 311 63.29 -17.03 21.08
CA LEU A 311 62.40 -16.48 22.11
C LEU A 311 61.82 -15.13 21.71
N ARG A 312 62.58 -14.29 20.98
CA ARG A 312 62.11 -12.98 20.50
C ARG A 312 61.04 -13.11 19.43
N VAL A 313 61.24 -13.98 18.45
CA VAL A 313 60.24 -14.30 17.41
C VAL A 313 59.00 -14.93 18.04
N GLU A 314 59.17 -15.80 19.03
CA GLU A 314 58.07 -16.45 19.72
C GLU A 314 57.27 -15.48 20.60
N LEU A 315 57.93 -14.53 21.28
CA LEU A 315 57.29 -13.41 21.97
C LEU A 315 56.53 -12.49 21.01
N GLN A 316 57.10 -12.21 19.85
CA GLN A 316 56.46 -11.37 18.82
C GLN A 316 55.23 -12.05 18.24
N ASN A 317 55.29 -13.36 17.99
CA ASN A 317 54.15 -14.16 17.57
C ASN A 317 53.07 -14.25 18.66
N ARG A 318 53.47 -14.38 19.94
CA ARG A 318 52.53 -14.34 21.07
C ARG A 318 51.80 -13.01 21.15
N LYS A 319 52.52 -11.90 21.03
CA LYS A 319 51.95 -10.55 21.04
C LYS A 319 51.00 -10.31 19.86
N ARG A 320 51.30 -10.89 18.69
CA ARG A 320 50.42 -10.86 17.52
C ARG A 320 49.12 -11.62 17.76
N ARG A 321 49.20 -12.85 18.30
CA ARG A 321 48.03 -13.65 18.67
C ARG A 321 47.16 -12.96 19.72
N GLU A 322 47.79 -12.28 20.68
CA GLU A 322 47.11 -11.54 21.74
C GLU A 322 46.36 -10.30 21.20
N GLN A 323 46.97 -9.57 20.25
CA GLN A 323 46.31 -8.48 19.52
C GLN A 323 45.15 -8.97 18.65
N GLU A 324 45.32 -10.12 18.02
CA GLU A 324 44.29 -10.74 17.17
C GLU A 324 43.13 -11.27 18.00
N GLN A 325 43.39 -11.86 19.18
CA GLN A 325 42.36 -12.19 20.17
C GLN A 325 41.62 -10.94 20.67
N GLN A 326 42.33 -9.85 20.99
CA GLN A 326 41.68 -8.59 21.39
C GLN A 326 40.80 -8.01 20.27
N ARG A 327 41.22 -8.14 19.02
CA ARG A 327 40.41 -7.74 17.86
C ARG A 327 39.16 -8.60 17.74
N LEU A 328 39.29 -9.92 17.88
CA LEU A 328 38.16 -10.86 17.85
C LEU A 328 37.18 -10.63 19.00
N TYR A 329 37.66 -10.30 20.21
CA TYR A 329 36.78 -9.89 21.31
C TYR A 329 36.04 -8.58 21.01
N GLY A 330 36.72 -7.59 20.42
CA GLY A 330 36.07 -6.35 19.98
C GLY A 330 35.02 -6.57 18.88
N GLU A 331 35.30 -7.46 17.91
CA GLU A 331 34.35 -7.86 16.86
C GLU A 331 33.15 -8.63 17.45
N SER A 332 33.39 -9.48 18.45
CA SER A 332 32.35 -10.20 19.18
C SER A 332 31.47 -9.25 20.01
N ASP A 333 32.06 -8.30 20.73
CA ASP A 333 31.32 -7.30 21.50
C ASP A 333 30.48 -6.40 20.59
N GLN A 334 31.00 -6.04 19.42
CA GLN A 334 30.26 -5.31 18.40
C GLN A 334 29.06 -6.11 17.88
N ALA A 335 29.25 -7.40 17.58
CA ALA A 335 28.17 -8.28 17.15
C ALA A 335 27.09 -8.47 18.23
N VAL A 336 27.47 -8.60 19.50
CA VAL A 336 26.53 -8.67 20.62
C VAL A 336 25.73 -7.37 20.76
N ASN A 337 26.37 -6.21 20.61
CA ASN A 337 25.70 -4.92 20.65
C ASN A 337 24.72 -4.73 19.48
N ASP A 338 25.08 -5.19 18.28
CA ASP A 338 24.18 -5.15 17.11
C ASP A 338 22.96 -6.07 17.30
N ILE A 339 23.15 -7.25 17.89
CA ILE A 339 22.05 -8.17 18.25
C ILE A 339 21.13 -7.55 19.31
N LEU A 340 21.69 -6.91 20.34
CA LEU A 340 20.91 -6.22 21.37
C LEU A 340 20.08 -5.08 20.78
N ARG A 341 20.68 -4.28 19.89
CA ARG A 341 19.98 -3.21 19.18
C ARG A 341 18.85 -3.74 18.30
N GLN A 342 19.08 -4.82 17.56
CA GLN A 342 18.02 -5.48 16.78
C GLN A 342 16.90 -6.04 17.66
N ALA A 343 17.22 -6.57 18.84
CA ALA A 343 16.23 -7.06 19.80
C ALA A 343 15.40 -5.91 20.39
N GLU A 344 16.01 -4.75 20.65
CA GLU A 344 15.31 -3.53 21.09
C GLU A 344 14.38 -3.00 20.00
N GLU A 345 14.85 -2.94 18.74
CA GLU A 345 14.04 -2.54 17.59
C GLU A 345 12.86 -3.50 17.36
N ALA A 346 13.08 -4.82 17.48
CA ALA A 346 12.02 -5.82 17.39
C ALA A 346 11.00 -5.70 18.53
N ASN A 347 11.44 -5.41 19.76
CA ASN A 347 10.53 -5.18 20.90
C ASN A 347 9.70 -3.91 20.71
N ALA A 348 10.29 -2.84 20.19
CA ALA A 348 9.56 -1.60 19.88
C ALA A 348 8.47 -1.85 18.82
N GLU A 349 8.74 -2.69 17.82
CA GLU A 349 7.75 -3.05 16.80
C GLU A 349 6.64 -3.94 17.38
N VAL A 350 6.97 -4.89 18.26
CA VAL A 350 5.97 -5.70 18.98
C VAL A 350 5.05 -4.82 19.83
N ASP A 351 5.59 -3.81 20.52
CA ASP A 351 4.77 -2.88 21.31
C ASP A 351 3.90 -1.98 20.43
N ARG A 352 4.39 -1.58 19.25
CA ARG A 352 3.59 -0.87 18.24
C ARG A 352 2.44 -1.74 17.73
N LEU A 353 2.71 -3.00 17.41
CA LEU A 353 1.69 -3.96 16.96
C LEU A 353 0.66 -4.24 18.05
N LYS A 354 1.07 -4.39 19.32
CA LYS A 354 0.14 -4.50 20.46
C LYS A 354 -0.76 -3.27 20.59
N LYS A 355 -0.21 -2.06 20.43
CA LYS A 355 -1.02 -0.83 20.43
C LYS A 355 -2.02 -0.81 19.28
N GLN A 356 -1.62 -1.22 18.08
CA GLN A 356 -2.54 -1.36 16.94
C GLN A 356 -3.62 -2.40 17.17
N GLN A 357 -3.29 -3.54 17.79
CA GLN A 357 -4.26 -4.57 18.16
C GLN A 357 -5.32 -4.02 19.12
N VAL A 358 -4.90 -3.32 20.19
CA VAL A 358 -5.83 -2.71 21.15
C VAL A 358 -6.77 -1.70 20.48
N VAL A 359 -6.27 -0.92 19.51
CA VAL A 359 -7.09 0.05 18.75
C VAL A 359 -8.08 -0.67 17.83
N MET A 360 -7.69 -1.77 17.18
CA MET A 360 -8.62 -2.57 16.38
C MET A 360 -9.68 -3.25 17.25
N GLU A 361 -9.30 -3.80 18.40
CA GLU A 361 -10.23 -4.44 19.34
C GLU A 361 -11.25 -3.44 19.89
N THR A 362 -10.82 -2.22 20.25
CA THR A 362 -11.74 -1.15 20.66
C THR A 362 -12.66 -0.71 19.50
N SER A 363 -12.13 -0.55 18.29
CA SER A 363 -12.96 -0.22 17.11
C SER A 363 -13.99 -1.31 16.78
N LEU A 364 -13.63 -2.60 16.93
CA LEU A 364 -14.53 -3.72 16.71
C LEU A 364 -15.62 -3.76 17.80
N ALA A 365 -15.25 -3.53 19.06
CA ALA A 365 -16.19 -3.45 20.16
C ALA A 365 -17.17 -2.29 19.99
N ASP A 366 -16.72 -1.11 19.54
CA ASP A 366 -17.58 0.04 19.28
C ASP A 366 -18.51 -0.20 18.08
N ASN A 367 -18.03 -0.86 17.02
CA ASN A 367 -18.89 -1.28 15.91
C ASN A 367 -19.94 -2.31 16.34
N ALA A 368 -19.59 -3.25 17.22
CA ALA A 368 -20.54 -4.21 17.77
C ALA A 368 -21.64 -3.50 18.57
N ARG A 369 -21.30 -2.53 19.44
CA ARG A 369 -22.28 -1.71 20.17
C ARG A 369 -23.19 -0.92 19.24
N ARG A 370 -22.65 -0.31 18.18
CA ARG A 370 -23.45 0.41 17.18
C ARG A 370 -24.43 -0.51 16.46
N MET A 371 -24.02 -1.74 16.12
CA MET A 371 -24.91 -2.72 15.52
C MET A 371 -26.02 -3.13 16.50
N GLU A 372 -25.72 -3.36 17.78
CA GLU A 372 -26.73 -3.64 18.81
C GLU A 372 -27.73 -2.49 18.99
N GLU A 373 -27.26 -1.23 18.96
CA GLU A 373 -28.13 -0.05 19.00
C GLU A 373 -29.04 0.04 17.77
N ILE A 374 -28.51 -0.24 16.57
CA ILE A 374 -29.30 -0.26 15.33
C ILE A 374 -30.36 -1.35 15.41
N VAL A 375 -30.00 -2.57 15.79
CA VAL A 375 -30.94 -3.70 15.93
C VAL A 375 -32.01 -3.39 16.97
N SER A 376 -31.65 -2.74 18.07
CA SER A 376 -32.62 -2.34 19.11
C SER A 376 -33.60 -1.28 18.61
N LYS A 377 -33.13 -0.31 17.82
CA LYS A 377 -33.99 0.70 17.19
C LYS A 377 -34.91 0.08 16.14
N GLU A 378 -34.41 -0.81 15.30
CA GLU A 378 -35.22 -1.53 14.30
C GLU A 378 -36.29 -2.41 14.97
N LEU A 379 -35.95 -3.07 16.08
CA LEU A 379 -36.92 -3.85 16.85
C LEU A 379 -38.02 -2.97 17.43
N HIS A 380 -37.65 -1.81 18.00
CA HIS A 380 -38.62 -0.85 18.53
C HIS A 380 -39.53 -0.25 17.46
N GLU A 381 -38.98 0.06 16.27
CA GLU A 381 -39.77 0.53 15.13
C GLU A 381 -40.74 -0.55 14.62
N ARG A 382 -40.31 -1.83 14.66
CA ARG A 382 -41.15 -2.97 14.28
C ARG A 382 -42.28 -3.20 15.29
N GLU A 383 -42.01 -3.06 16.58
CA GLU A 383 -43.04 -3.09 17.63
C GLU A 383 -44.06 -1.96 17.45
N ARG A 384 -43.59 -0.75 17.18
CA ARG A 384 -44.45 0.41 16.89
C ARG A 384 -45.32 0.19 15.64
N ALA A 385 -44.77 -0.42 14.60
CA ALA A 385 -45.52 -0.78 13.40
C ALA A 385 -46.62 -1.80 13.72
N ASN A 386 -46.33 -2.82 14.54
CA ASN A 386 -47.32 -3.79 14.99
C ASN A 386 -48.42 -3.16 15.86
N GLU A 387 -48.08 -2.23 16.76
CA GLU A 387 -49.06 -1.48 17.54
C GLU A 387 -50.01 -0.65 16.66
N LEU A 388 -49.46 0.00 15.63
CA LEU A 388 -50.25 0.76 14.68
C LEU A 388 -51.18 -0.15 13.87
N ASP A 389 -50.71 -1.32 13.45
CA ASP A 389 -51.53 -2.30 12.72
C ASP A 389 -52.68 -2.84 13.61
N GLU A 390 -52.41 -3.17 14.87
CA GLU A 390 -53.46 -3.57 15.82
C GLU A 390 -54.43 -2.44 16.18
N ARG A 391 -53.97 -1.19 16.16
CA ARG A 391 -54.85 -0.03 16.31
C ARG A 391 -55.75 0.16 15.09
N ILE A 392 -55.22 -0.06 13.88
CA ILE A 392 -55.99 -0.01 12.63
C ILE A 392 -57.05 -1.12 12.63
N LYS A 393 -56.70 -2.36 13.00
CA LYS A 393 -57.66 -3.47 13.11
C LYS A 393 -58.80 -3.19 14.09
N ARG A 394 -58.48 -2.59 15.24
CA ARG A 394 -59.50 -2.17 16.22
C ARG A 394 -60.45 -1.12 15.65
N LEU A 395 -59.92 -0.07 15.03
CA LEU A 395 -60.72 0.98 14.39
C LEU A 395 -61.61 0.43 13.27
N ILE A 396 -61.09 -0.50 12.46
CA ILE A 396 -61.88 -1.17 11.42
C ILE A 396 -63.04 -1.95 12.04
N ASN A 397 -62.81 -2.72 13.10
CA ASN A 397 -63.87 -3.46 13.78
C ASN A 397 -64.90 -2.54 14.44
N GLU A 398 -64.46 -1.46 15.09
CA GLU A 398 -65.35 -0.44 15.67
C GLU A 398 -66.26 0.18 14.60
N HIS A 399 -65.69 0.59 13.46
CA HIS A 399 -66.47 1.13 12.35
C HIS A 399 -67.42 0.10 11.72
N LEU A 400 -67.06 -1.19 11.69
CA LEU A 400 -67.97 -2.24 11.22
C LEU A 400 -69.14 -2.48 12.18
N THR A 401 -68.92 -2.39 13.50
CA THR A 401 -70.00 -2.45 14.49
C THR A 401 -70.87 -1.20 14.49
N GLU A 402 -70.28 0.00 14.37
CA GLU A 402 -71.02 1.26 14.23
C GLU A 402 -71.89 1.24 12.97
N ARG A 403 -71.37 0.72 11.86
CA ARG A 403 -72.14 0.56 10.63
C ARG A 403 -73.34 -0.37 10.80
N HIS A 404 -73.18 -1.50 11.49
CA HIS A 404 -74.30 -2.41 11.78
C HIS A 404 -75.36 -1.76 12.68
N GLN A 405 -74.94 -1.05 13.73
CA GLN A 405 -75.85 -0.33 14.63
C GLN A 405 -76.61 0.80 13.92
N LEU A 406 -75.95 1.54 13.02
CA LEU A 406 -76.58 2.54 12.17
C LEU A 406 -77.57 1.91 11.18
N GLN A 407 -77.25 0.72 10.66
CA GLN A 407 -78.13 -0.02 9.75
C GLN A 407 -79.40 -0.54 10.46
N GLU A 408 -79.31 -0.92 11.74
CA GLU A 408 -80.47 -1.22 12.61
C GLU A 408 -81.30 0.04 12.94
N ARG A 409 -80.65 1.16 13.27
CA ARG A 409 -81.31 2.45 13.55
C ARG A 409 -82.05 3.00 12.33
N ILE A 410 -81.50 2.84 11.13
CA ILE A 410 -82.18 3.21 9.87
C ILE A 410 -83.41 2.31 9.61
N GLY A 411 -83.42 1.07 10.11
CA GLY A 411 -84.61 0.21 10.11
C GLY A 411 -85.71 0.69 11.07
N GLN A 412 -85.34 1.21 12.24
CA GLN A 412 -86.26 1.71 13.27
C GLN A 412 -86.80 3.13 12.98
N LEU A 413 -86.01 3.99 12.31
CA LEU A 413 -86.43 5.34 11.92
C LEU A 413 -87.38 5.35 10.71
N LYS A 414 -87.36 4.30 9.87
CA LYS A 414 -88.29 4.14 8.74
C LYS A 414 -89.74 3.86 9.17
N THR A 415 -89.99 3.42 10.41
CA THR A 415 -91.34 3.22 10.95
C THR A 415 -91.85 4.44 11.73
N ALA A 416 -90.96 5.26 12.31
CA ALA A 416 -91.32 6.50 13.03
C ALA A 416 -91.51 7.72 12.11
N HIS A 417 -90.84 7.78 10.95
CA HIS A 417 -90.94 8.90 10.00
C HIS A 417 -92.28 8.96 9.22
N ARG A 418 -93.25 8.09 9.54
CA ARG A 418 -94.62 8.12 9.00
C ARG A 418 -95.61 8.95 9.81
N GLU A 419 -95.30 9.29 11.07
CA GLU A 419 -96.23 10.00 11.97
C GLU A 419 -95.82 11.47 12.22
N GLU A 420 -94.53 11.82 12.07
CA GLU A 420 -94.02 13.19 12.29
C GLU A 420 -94.29 14.17 11.13
N LEU A 421 -94.55 13.65 9.92
CA LEU A 421 -94.77 14.46 8.70
C LEU A 421 -96.11 15.22 8.68
N LYS A 422 -96.95 15.04 9.71
CA LYS A 422 -98.25 15.69 9.85
C LYS A 422 -98.23 16.95 10.75
N SER A 423 -97.10 17.22 11.43
CA SER A 423 -96.99 18.32 12.41
C SER A 423 -96.11 19.51 11.95
N GLN A 424 -95.37 19.37 10.85
CA GLN A 424 -94.32 20.32 10.45
C GLN A 424 -94.73 21.35 9.38
N LEU A 425 -96.03 21.62 9.20
CA LEU A 425 -96.50 22.66 8.27
C LEU A 425 -96.90 24.00 8.93
N GLU A 426 -96.81 24.11 10.27
CA GLU A 426 -97.28 25.30 11.01
C GLU A 426 -96.14 26.08 11.72
N GLN A 427 -94.88 25.65 11.56
CA GLN A 427 -93.71 26.26 12.23
C GLN A 427 -92.65 26.84 11.27
N GLN A 428 -92.92 26.93 9.96
CA GLN A 428 -91.96 27.45 8.97
C GLN A 428 -91.79 28.98 8.93
N SER A 429 -92.46 29.75 9.80
CA SER A 429 -92.35 31.22 9.80
C SER A 429 -91.46 31.80 10.91
N LYS A 430 -90.92 30.99 11.84
CA LYS A 430 -90.02 31.46 12.93
C LYS A 430 -88.57 30.93 12.82
N GLU A 431 -88.29 30.04 11.86
CA GLU A 431 -86.98 29.40 11.67
C GLU A 431 -86.08 30.12 10.66
N SER A 432 -86.65 30.99 9.82
CA SER A 432 -85.92 31.73 8.78
C SER A 432 -84.89 32.73 9.33
N ASP A 433 -85.03 33.23 10.55
CA ASP A 433 -84.09 34.20 11.16
C ASP A 433 -83.01 33.51 12.03
N ARG A 434 -83.21 32.25 12.42
CA ARG A 434 -82.18 31.45 13.11
C ARG A 434 -81.21 30.82 12.11
N THR A 435 -81.71 30.34 10.97
CA THR A 435 -80.88 29.77 9.91
C THR A 435 -79.88 30.75 9.32
N VAL A 436 -80.23 32.03 9.16
CA VAL A 436 -79.29 33.05 8.67
C VAL A 436 -78.17 33.32 9.68
N ASN A 437 -78.48 33.35 10.98
CA ASN A 437 -77.46 33.54 12.03
C ASN A 437 -76.57 32.29 12.22
N ASP A 438 -77.13 31.09 12.07
CA ASP A 438 -76.37 29.83 12.11
C ASP A 438 -75.47 29.67 10.88
N ILE A 439 -75.89 30.17 9.70
CA ILE A 439 -75.05 30.21 8.49
C ILE A 439 -73.89 31.21 8.64
N ILE A 440 -74.12 32.37 9.26
CA ILE A 440 -73.05 33.34 9.54
C ILE A 440 -72.05 32.76 10.54
N ALA A 441 -72.53 32.13 11.62
CA ALA A 441 -71.67 31.48 12.61
C ALA A 441 -70.89 30.30 12.03
N ALA A 442 -71.50 29.50 11.15
CA ALA A 442 -70.82 28.41 10.43
C ALA A 442 -69.76 28.96 9.46
N ALA A 443 -70.07 30.02 8.71
CA ALA A 443 -69.13 30.66 7.80
C ALA A 443 -67.94 31.32 8.54
N GLU A 444 -68.17 31.89 9.73
CA GLU A 444 -67.10 32.41 10.59
C GLU A 444 -66.24 31.30 11.20
N CYS A 445 -66.85 30.17 11.57
CA CYS A 445 -66.13 28.97 12.04
C CYS A 445 -65.26 28.37 10.92
N ASP A 446 -65.80 28.24 9.71
CA ASP A 446 -65.07 27.78 8.52
C ASP A 446 -63.93 28.75 8.15
N LYS A 447 -64.17 30.07 8.26
CA LYS A 447 -63.13 31.08 8.06
C LYS A 447 -62.00 30.94 9.10
N GLN A 448 -62.32 30.70 10.37
CA GLN A 448 -61.32 30.48 11.42
C GLN A 448 -60.56 29.15 11.21
N ALA A 449 -61.26 28.09 10.78
CA ALA A 449 -60.65 26.81 10.44
C ALA A 449 -59.66 26.95 9.26
N MET A 450 -60.06 27.64 8.19
CA MET A 450 -59.16 27.93 7.06
C MET A 450 -57.99 28.82 7.46
N GLN A 451 -58.19 29.82 8.33
CA GLN A 451 -57.10 30.65 8.83
C GLN A 451 -56.09 29.84 9.66
N LYS A 452 -56.57 28.90 10.48
CA LYS A 452 -55.72 27.98 11.23
C LYS A 452 -54.96 27.05 10.28
N GLU A 453 -55.63 26.48 9.28
CA GLU A 453 -54.99 25.62 8.29
C GLU A 453 -53.95 26.37 7.46
N ILE A 454 -54.21 27.63 7.07
CA ILE A 454 -53.23 28.52 6.45
C ILE A 454 -52.04 28.77 7.41
N GLY A 455 -52.30 28.96 8.70
CA GLY A 455 -51.26 29.09 9.72
C GLY A 455 -50.38 27.85 9.83
N ASP A 456 -50.99 26.67 9.88
CA ASP A 456 -50.30 25.37 9.96
C ASP A 456 -49.50 25.10 8.68
N LEU A 457 -50.04 25.44 7.50
CA LEU A 457 -49.34 25.33 6.23
C LEU A 457 -48.15 26.31 6.14
N LYS A 458 -48.29 27.55 6.63
CA LYS A 458 -47.17 28.50 6.72
C LYS A 458 -46.08 27.99 7.66
N ALA A 459 -46.45 27.40 8.80
CA ALA A 459 -45.50 26.81 9.72
C ALA A 459 -44.77 25.59 9.10
N ARG A 460 -45.49 24.73 8.37
CA ARG A 460 -44.90 23.62 7.61
C ARG A 460 -43.95 24.10 6.52
N LEU A 461 -44.31 25.16 5.79
CA LEU A 461 -43.46 25.76 4.77
C LEU A 461 -42.17 26.32 5.39
N ALA A 462 -42.27 27.09 6.47
CA ALA A 462 -41.10 27.64 7.17
C ALA A 462 -40.16 26.53 7.69
N ASN A 463 -40.72 25.43 8.22
CA ASN A 463 -39.93 24.27 8.63
C ASN A 463 -39.25 23.57 7.44
N ALA A 464 -39.92 23.46 6.30
CA ALA A 464 -39.34 22.89 5.08
C ALA A 464 -38.21 23.76 4.52
N GLU A 465 -38.38 25.08 4.53
CA GLU A 465 -37.34 26.04 4.12
C GLU A 465 -36.10 25.97 5.02
N GLU A 466 -36.28 25.92 6.34
CA GLU A 466 -35.15 25.77 7.28
C GLU A 466 -34.47 24.40 7.13
N LEU A 467 -35.22 23.33 6.87
CA LEU A 467 -34.65 22.01 6.58
C LEU A 467 -33.83 22.04 5.28
N LEU A 468 -34.32 22.68 4.22
CA LEU A 468 -33.59 22.88 2.98
C LEU A 468 -32.32 23.72 3.18
N ARG A 469 -32.39 24.77 4.00
CA ARG A 469 -31.23 25.60 4.35
C ARG A 469 -30.16 24.75 5.04
N ARG A 470 -30.53 23.98 6.06
CA ARG A 470 -29.60 23.06 6.76
C ARG A 470 -28.99 22.03 5.84
N ARG A 471 -29.79 21.41 4.96
CA ARG A 471 -29.27 20.45 3.96
C ARG A 471 -28.31 21.11 2.97
N THR A 472 -28.54 22.37 2.63
CA THR A 472 -27.62 23.13 1.76
C THR A 472 -26.31 23.43 2.49
N ASP A 473 -26.36 23.83 3.76
CA ASP A 473 -25.18 24.06 4.58
C ASP A 473 -24.36 22.76 4.76
N GLU A 474 -25.04 21.63 5.02
CA GLU A 474 -24.42 20.30 5.10
C GLU A 474 -23.77 19.89 3.77
N LEU A 475 -24.43 20.16 2.63
CA LEU A 475 -23.88 19.88 1.30
C LEU A 475 -22.63 20.71 1.01
N ASN A 476 -22.63 21.99 1.39
CA ASN A 476 -21.48 22.87 1.25
C ASN A 476 -20.32 22.39 2.12
N ALA A 477 -20.57 22.05 3.38
CA ALA A 477 -19.55 21.51 4.28
C ALA A 477 -18.96 20.18 3.76
N SER A 478 -19.79 19.31 3.20
CA SER A 478 -19.32 18.08 2.53
C SER A 478 -18.46 18.38 1.30
N THR A 479 -18.83 19.38 0.50
CA THR A 479 -18.07 19.81 -0.68
C THR A 479 -16.70 20.38 -0.28
N ASP A 480 -16.64 21.16 0.79
CA ASP A 480 -15.39 21.68 1.35
C ASP A 480 -14.50 20.55 1.90
N ALA A 481 -15.10 19.57 2.58
CA ALA A 481 -14.38 18.39 3.05
C ALA A 481 -13.77 17.58 1.89
N VAL A 482 -14.53 17.36 0.81
CA VAL A 482 -14.03 16.71 -0.41
C VAL A 482 -12.88 17.50 -1.04
N SER A 483 -13.00 18.83 -1.12
CA SER A 483 -11.95 19.70 -1.66
C SER A 483 -10.67 19.63 -0.84
N ASN A 484 -10.77 19.59 0.49
CA ASN A 484 -9.63 19.44 1.38
C ASN A 484 -8.98 18.04 1.26
N MET A 485 -9.79 16.99 1.17
CA MET A 485 -9.29 15.63 0.91
C MET A 485 -8.56 15.53 -0.43
N GLN A 486 -9.05 16.23 -1.46
CA GLN A 486 -8.39 16.27 -2.76
C GLN A 486 -7.03 16.99 -2.69
N ARG A 487 -6.95 18.15 -2.02
CA ARG A 487 -5.66 18.84 -1.78
C ARG A 487 -4.68 17.99 -0.98
N TYR A 488 -5.18 17.26 0.04
CA TYR A 488 -4.36 16.34 0.82
C TYR A 488 -3.83 15.19 -0.04
N SER A 489 -4.67 14.62 -0.90
CA SER A 489 -4.27 13.60 -1.89
C SER A 489 -3.20 14.13 -2.85
N GLU A 490 -3.36 15.34 -3.38
CA GLU A 490 -2.36 15.99 -4.25
C GLU A 490 -1.03 16.23 -3.52
N SER A 491 -1.08 16.66 -2.26
CA SER A 491 0.12 16.84 -1.42
C SER A 491 0.85 15.53 -1.20
N LEU A 492 0.13 14.45 -0.84
CA LEU A 492 0.72 13.12 -0.68
C LEU A 492 1.30 12.59 -2.00
N GLN A 493 0.65 12.86 -3.13
CA GLN A 493 1.17 12.49 -4.44
C GLN A 493 2.46 13.24 -4.77
N ALA A 494 2.53 14.54 -4.46
CA ALA A 494 3.73 15.35 -4.63
C ALA A 494 4.89 14.84 -3.74
N GLU A 495 4.61 14.51 -2.48
CA GLU A 495 5.58 13.93 -1.56
C GLU A 495 6.08 12.56 -2.05
N ARG A 496 5.18 11.69 -2.52
CA ARG A 496 5.55 10.41 -3.14
C ARG A 496 6.48 10.60 -4.34
N HIS A 497 6.22 11.60 -5.18
CA HIS A 497 7.10 11.91 -6.31
C HIS A 497 8.46 12.46 -5.85
N ALA A 498 8.50 13.28 -4.79
CA ALA A 498 9.75 13.75 -4.21
C ALA A 498 10.60 12.59 -3.64
N LEU A 499 9.98 11.69 -2.88
CA LEU A 499 10.65 10.50 -2.35
C LEU A 499 11.16 9.57 -3.46
N LYS A 500 10.40 9.39 -4.55
CA LYS A 500 10.88 8.63 -5.73
C LYS A 500 12.11 9.25 -6.37
N ARG A 501 12.19 10.58 -6.47
CA ARG A 501 13.39 11.27 -6.99
C ARG A 501 14.58 11.09 -6.05
N GLN A 502 14.37 11.25 -4.74
CA GLN A 502 15.42 11.02 -3.74
C GLN A 502 15.94 9.57 -3.78
N LEU A 503 15.06 8.59 -3.96
CA LEU A 503 15.45 7.19 -4.12
C LEU A 503 16.32 6.98 -5.36
N ALA A 504 15.94 7.57 -6.50
CA ALA A 504 16.70 7.48 -7.75
C ALA A 504 18.10 8.14 -7.61
N ASP A 505 18.18 9.31 -6.95
CA ASP A 505 19.45 9.98 -6.67
C ASP A 505 20.34 9.15 -5.75
N CYS A 506 19.77 8.53 -4.71
CA CYS A 506 20.50 7.62 -3.83
C CYS A 506 20.99 6.37 -4.58
N GLN A 507 20.17 5.79 -5.46
CA GLN A 507 20.59 4.67 -6.31
C GLN A 507 21.74 5.05 -7.24
N SER A 508 21.70 6.24 -7.86
CA SER A 508 22.80 6.76 -8.67
C SER A 508 24.09 6.87 -7.87
N LYS A 509 24.03 7.48 -6.68
CA LYS A 509 25.18 7.62 -5.78
C LYS A 509 25.73 6.26 -5.33
N CYS A 510 24.88 5.28 -5.05
CA CYS A 510 25.30 3.93 -4.71
C CYS A 510 26.02 3.25 -5.88
N SER A 511 25.53 3.42 -7.11
CA SER A 511 26.19 2.91 -8.32
C SER A 511 27.57 3.55 -8.51
N GLU A 512 27.66 4.88 -8.40
CA GLU A 512 28.91 5.62 -8.49
C GLU A 512 29.92 5.17 -7.42
N ALA A 513 29.46 4.95 -6.18
CA ALA A 513 30.30 4.45 -5.10
C ALA A 513 30.77 3.01 -5.35
N ALA A 514 29.92 2.15 -5.93
CA ALA A 514 30.30 0.79 -6.32
C ALA A 514 31.37 0.80 -7.42
N ASP A 515 31.21 1.66 -8.44
CA ASP A 515 32.21 1.83 -9.50
C ASP A 515 33.54 2.35 -8.96
N GLN A 516 33.50 3.30 -8.01
CA GLN A 516 34.70 3.77 -7.32
C GLN A 516 35.38 2.67 -6.50
N ALA A 517 34.61 1.84 -5.79
CA ALA A 517 35.16 0.71 -5.02
C ALA A 517 35.85 -0.32 -5.93
N VAL A 518 35.27 -0.61 -7.10
CA VAL A 518 35.90 -1.48 -8.11
C VAL A 518 37.19 -0.86 -8.64
N HIS A 519 37.19 0.44 -8.95
CA HIS A 519 38.39 1.16 -9.38
C HIS A 519 39.52 1.07 -8.34
N PHE A 520 39.22 1.33 -7.06
CA PHE A 520 40.22 1.22 -5.99
C PHE A 520 40.73 -0.21 -5.77
N ARG A 521 39.85 -1.21 -5.88
CA ARG A 521 40.25 -2.63 -5.83
C ARG A 521 41.26 -2.95 -6.93
N ASN A 522 40.95 -2.57 -8.18
CA ASN A 522 41.83 -2.81 -9.33
C ASN A 522 43.17 -2.07 -9.18
N LEU A 523 43.15 -0.83 -8.68
CA LEU A 523 44.36 -0.06 -8.41
C LEU A 523 45.23 -0.73 -7.33
N SER A 524 44.60 -1.23 -6.26
CA SER A 524 45.29 -1.95 -5.19
C SER A 524 45.92 -3.25 -5.71
N GLU A 525 45.20 -4.01 -6.53
CA GLU A 525 45.70 -5.24 -7.14
C GLU A 525 46.87 -4.98 -8.10
N SER A 526 46.77 -3.94 -8.93
CA SER A 526 47.87 -3.50 -9.80
C SER A 526 49.12 -3.14 -8.99
N ARG A 527 48.96 -2.42 -7.87
CA ARG A 527 50.07 -2.10 -6.96
C ARG A 527 50.66 -3.34 -6.29
N ALA A 528 49.83 -4.26 -5.81
CA ALA A 528 50.27 -5.52 -5.22
C ALA A 528 51.08 -6.36 -6.22
N ASN A 529 50.62 -6.44 -7.47
CA ASN A 529 51.35 -7.12 -8.54
C ASN A 529 52.70 -6.43 -8.84
N ARG A 530 52.74 -5.09 -8.84
CA ARG A 530 54.00 -4.35 -9.02
C ARG A 530 54.98 -4.59 -7.87
N VAL A 531 54.50 -4.65 -6.63
CA VAL A 531 55.34 -4.99 -5.46
C VAL A 531 55.91 -6.40 -5.63
N ARG A 532 55.08 -7.40 -5.97
CA ARG A 532 55.53 -8.78 -6.19
C ARG A 532 56.62 -8.89 -7.27
N GLU A 533 56.46 -8.15 -8.36
CA GLU A 533 57.45 -8.07 -9.44
C GLU A 533 58.78 -7.47 -8.94
N LEU A 534 58.72 -6.37 -8.18
CA LEU A 534 59.92 -5.74 -7.62
C LEU A 534 60.61 -6.64 -6.57
N GLU A 535 59.86 -7.35 -5.76
CA GLU A 535 60.39 -8.34 -4.82
C GLU A 535 61.11 -9.48 -5.55
N SER A 536 60.53 -9.98 -6.65
CA SER A 536 61.17 -10.99 -7.49
C SER A 536 62.48 -10.49 -8.12
N GLN A 537 62.50 -9.25 -8.63
CA GLN A 537 63.71 -8.62 -9.16
C GLN A 537 64.78 -8.40 -8.07
N LEU A 538 64.37 -8.05 -6.85
CA LEU A 538 65.30 -7.92 -5.72
C LEU A 538 65.92 -9.27 -5.35
N SER A 539 65.10 -10.34 -5.29
CA SER A 539 65.60 -11.69 -5.03
C SER A 539 66.58 -12.17 -6.10
N SER A 540 66.32 -11.91 -7.39
CA SER A 540 67.26 -12.29 -8.45
C SER A 540 68.59 -11.54 -8.32
N LEU A 541 68.55 -10.23 -8.06
CA LEU A 541 69.75 -9.42 -7.83
C LEU A 541 70.55 -9.88 -6.59
N GLN A 542 69.86 -10.30 -5.51
CA GLN A 542 70.53 -10.86 -4.34
C GLN A 542 71.29 -12.15 -4.68
N VAL A 543 70.70 -13.03 -5.49
CA VAL A 543 71.36 -14.27 -5.96
C VAL A 543 72.56 -13.94 -6.87
N GLU A 544 72.42 -12.99 -7.78
CA GLU A 544 73.55 -12.54 -8.62
C GLU A 544 74.69 -11.97 -7.77
N HIS A 545 74.36 -11.15 -6.76
CA HIS A 545 75.35 -10.58 -5.86
C HIS A 545 76.08 -11.64 -5.04
N THR A 546 75.38 -12.65 -4.49
CA THR A 546 76.04 -13.75 -3.75
C THR A 546 76.92 -14.59 -4.66
N GLN A 547 76.50 -14.82 -5.91
CA GLN A 547 77.31 -15.53 -6.90
C GLN A 547 78.58 -14.73 -7.25
N LEU A 548 78.46 -13.43 -7.53
CA LEU A 548 79.60 -12.57 -7.81
C LEU A 548 80.58 -12.52 -6.64
N ARG A 549 80.06 -12.43 -5.40
CA ARG A 549 80.89 -12.46 -4.19
C ARG A 549 81.66 -13.78 -4.05
N THR A 550 81.01 -14.91 -4.33
CA THR A 550 81.64 -16.23 -4.30
C THR A 550 82.73 -16.34 -5.37
N ASN A 551 82.44 -15.89 -6.60
CA ASN A 551 83.42 -15.87 -7.69
C ASN A 551 84.63 -14.98 -7.35
N TYR A 552 84.40 -13.83 -6.71
CA TYR A 552 85.46 -12.94 -6.26
C TYR A 552 86.37 -13.64 -5.23
N SER A 553 85.80 -14.26 -4.18
CA SER A 553 86.59 -15.01 -3.18
C SER A 553 87.38 -16.17 -3.80
N GLN A 554 86.81 -16.87 -4.78
CA GLN A 554 87.54 -17.91 -5.52
C GLN A 554 88.72 -17.34 -6.32
N LEU A 555 88.55 -16.19 -6.97
CA LEU A 555 89.64 -15.51 -7.68
C LEU A 555 90.73 -15.04 -6.72
N GLU A 556 90.37 -14.50 -5.56
CA GLU A 556 91.29 -14.08 -4.51
C GLU A 556 92.12 -15.24 -3.96
N HIS A 557 91.50 -16.40 -3.72
CA HIS A 557 92.22 -17.63 -3.37
C HIS A 557 93.16 -18.09 -4.47
N ARG A 558 92.69 -18.14 -5.73
CA ARG A 558 93.55 -18.51 -6.87
C ARG A 558 94.75 -17.58 -7.04
N LEU A 559 94.56 -16.28 -6.78
CA LEU A 559 95.64 -15.30 -6.81
C LEU A 559 96.66 -15.57 -5.69
N THR A 560 96.17 -15.85 -4.48
CA THR A 560 97.02 -16.20 -3.32
C THR A 560 97.84 -17.47 -3.58
N ASP A 561 97.22 -18.50 -4.15
CA ASP A 561 97.89 -19.74 -4.54
C ASP A 561 98.96 -19.48 -5.62
N SER A 562 98.64 -18.66 -6.63
CA SER A 562 99.59 -18.28 -7.68
C SER A 562 100.79 -17.51 -7.11
N LEU A 563 100.56 -16.58 -6.18
CA LEU A 563 101.63 -15.86 -5.46
C LEU A 563 102.47 -16.81 -4.61
N GLY A 564 101.85 -17.77 -3.92
CA GLY A 564 102.55 -18.81 -3.17
C GLY A 564 103.42 -19.70 -4.07
N GLN A 565 102.91 -20.06 -5.24
CA GLN A 565 103.68 -20.78 -6.27
C GLN A 565 104.86 -19.94 -6.78
N GLU A 566 104.65 -18.67 -7.09
CA GLU A 566 105.70 -17.75 -7.52
C GLU A 566 106.82 -17.65 -6.47
N GLN A 567 106.49 -17.48 -5.19
CA GLN A 567 107.47 -17.46 -4.10
C GLN A 567 108.25 -18.78 -3.99
N THR A 568 107.58 -19.90 -4.22
CA THR A 568 108.20 -21.23 -4.20
C THR A 568 109.18 -21.38 -5.37
N TRP A 569 108.80 -20.93 -6.57
CA TRP A 569 109.68 -20.91 -7.74
C TRP A 569 110.86 -19.97 -7.56
N LYS A 570 110.65 -18.81 -6.93
CA LYS A 570 111.71 -17.87 -6.58
C LYS A 570 112.73 -18.51 -5.63
N ARG A 571 112.27 -19.14 -4.54
CA ARG A 571 113.15 -19.91 -3.64
C ARG A 571 113.96 -20.99 -4.38
N LYS A 572 113.30 -21.78 -5.24
CA LYS A 572 114.00 -22.80 -6.06
C LYS A 572 115.04 -22.19 -7.01
N ALA A 573 114.75 -21.03 -7.58
CA ALA A 573 115.69 -20.32 -8.44
C ALA A 573 116.90 -19.80 -7.64
N ASP A 574 116.67 -19.23 -6.45
CA ASP A 574 117.72 -18.77 -5.54
C ASP A 574 118.60 -19.95 -5.08
N GLU A 575 118.01 -21.09 -4.69
CA GLU A 575 118.72 -22.33 -4.35
C GLU A 575 119.56 -22.88 -5.54
N ALA A 576 118.99 -22.87 -6.74
CA ALA A 576 119.70 -23.26 -7.95
C ALA A 576 120.87 -22.30 -8.26
N GLN A 577 120.71 -21.00 -8.01
CA GLN A 577 121.75 -20.01 -8.18
C GLN A 577 122.88 -20.20 -7.16
N ASP A 578 122.56 -20.46 -5.89
CA ASP A 578 123.53 -20.73 -4.84
C ASP A 578 124.35 -22.00 -5.15
N THR A 579 123.67 -23.09 -5.53
CA THR A 579 124.33 -24.35 -5.92
C THR A 579 125.23 -24.16 -7.15
N MET A 580 124.78 -23.45 -8.19
CA MET A 580 125.65 -23.07 -9.31
C MET A 580 126.84 -22.21 -8.87
N GLY A 581 126.65 -21.30 -7.93
CA GLY A 581 127.72 -20.49 -7.33
C GLY A 581 128.74 -21.31 -6.54
N GLU A 582 128.30 -22.38 -5.86
CA GLU A 582 129.19 -23.36 -5.22
C GLU A 582 129.97 -24.19 -6.24
N TYR A 583 129.31 -24.68 -7.29
CA TYR A 583 129.99 -25.39 -8.38
C TYR A 583 131.02 -24.51 -9.08
N ALA A 584 130.71 -23.24 -9.35
CA ALA A 584 131.65 -22.28 -9.94
C ALA A 584 132.88 -22.09 -9.03
N ARG A 585 132.68 -21.87 -7.72
CA ARG A 585 133.76 -21.79 -6.73
C ARG A 585 134.61 -23.06 -6.68
N SER A 586 133.98 -24.24 -6.74
CA SER A 586 134.66 -25.53 -6.77
C SER A 586 135.49 -25.70 -8.05
N MET A 587 134.93 -25.37 -9.22
CA MET A 587 135.63 -25.39 -10.50
C MET A 587 136.83 -24.44 -10.52
N ASP A 588 136.70 -23.23 -9.97
CA ASP A 588 137.82 -22.30 -9.83
C ASP A 588 138.91 -22.81 -8.87
N ASN A 589 138.55 -23.52 -7.81
CA ASN A 589 139.52 -24.20 -6.93
C ASN A 589 140.26 -25.31 -7.68
N CYS A 590 139.55 -26.17 -8.41
CA CYS A 590 140.15 -27.23 -9.24
C CYS A 590 141.07 -26.64 -10.31
N ARG A 591 140.63 -25.56 -10.98
CA ARG A 591 141.46 -24.83 -11.96
C ARG A 591 142.74 -24.31 -11.32
N ARG A 592 142.65 -23.65 -10.16
CA ARG A 592 143.83 -23.14 -9.43
C ARG A 592 144.77 -24.27 -9.01
N ALA A 593 144.23 -25.39 -8.53
CA ALA A 593 145.01 -26.58 -8.19
C ALA A 593 145.74 -27.15 -9.42
N PHE A 594 145.04 -27.27 -10.55
CA PHE A 594 145.64 -27.71 -11.81
C PHE A 594 146.73 -26.76 -12.32
N GLU A 595 146.49 -25.44 -12.27
CA GLU A 595 147.50 -24.43 -12.60
C GLU A 595 148.74 -24.54 -11.68
N GLN A 596 148.54 -24.87 -10.40
CA GLN A 596 149.64 -25.12 -9.47
C GLN A 596 150.42 -26.40 -9.84
N GLU A 597 149.75 -27.52 -10.12
CA GLU A 597 150.40 -28.75 -10.58
C GLU A 597 151.19 -28.54 -11.87
N VAL A 598 150.68 -27.73 -12.80
CA VAL A 598 151.42 -27.37 -14.03
C VAL A 598 152.70 -26.61 -13.69
N ARG A 599 152.66 -25.63 -12.78
CA ARG A 599 153.86 -24.91 -12.33
C ARG A 599 154.86 -25.85 -11.65
N GLU A 600 154.39 -26.72 -10.76
CA GLU A 600 155.24 -27.72 -10.09
C GLU A 600 155.87 -28.70 -11.10
N LYS A 601 155.11 -29.11 -12.12
CA LYS A 601 155.64 -29.92 -13.22
C LYS A 601 156.70 -29.17 -14.02
N GLU A 602 156.53 -27.87 -14.26
CA GLU A 602 157.53 -27.03 -14.93
C GLU A 602 158.80 -26.87 -14.09
N THR A 603 158.69 -26.68 -12.77
CA THR A 603 159.85 -26.63 -11.87
C THR A 603 160.58 -27.97 -11.83
N LEU A 604 159.85 -29.08 -11.68
CA LEU A 604 160.42 -30.43 -11.74
C LEU A 604 161.07 -30.72 -13.10
N LYS A 605 160.52 -30.20 -14.19
CA LYS A 605 161.13 -30.30 -15.52
C LYS A 605 162.44 -29.52 -15.60
N MET A 606 162.49 -28.31 -15.05
CA MET A 606 163.74 -27.52 -14.96
C MET A 606 164.79 -28.22 -14.09
N GLU A 607 164.40 -28.79 -12.95
CA GLU A 607 165.28 -29.59 -12.07
C GLU A 607 165.79 -30.83 -12.79
N ARG A 608 164.92 -31.59 -13.48
CA ARG A 608 165.31 -32.73 -14.30
C ARG A 608 166.31 -32.31 -15.39
N ASP A 609 166.06 -31.21 -16.08
CA ASP A 609 166.93 -30.70 -17.15
C ASP A 609 168.28 -30.19 -16.60
N GLN A 610 168.29 -29.67 -15.37
CA GLN A 610 169.50 -29.33 -14.63
C GLN A 610 170.30 -30.58 -14.23
N LEU A 611 169.66 -31.55 -13.58
CA LEU A 611 170.26 -32.85 -13.22
C LEU A 611 170.78 -33.59 -14.45
N LYS A 612 170.06 -33.51 -15.58
CA LYS A 612 170.51 -34.07 -16.86
C LYS A 612 171.81 -33.40 -17.34
N ARG A 613 171.90 -32.07 -17.27
CA ARG A 613 173.13 -31.33 -17.60
C ARG A 613 174.28 -31.70 -16.67
N GLU A 614 174.04 -31.83 -15.37
CA GLU A 614 175.04 -32.25 -14.39
C GLU A 614 175.54 -33.66 -14.64
N ARG A 615 174.61 -34.60 -14.90
CA ARG A 615 174.95 -35.97 -15.30
C ARG A 615 175.78 -35.98 -16.58
N ASP A 616 175.40 -35.21 -17.59
CA ASP A 616 176.13 -35.17 -18.88
C ASP A 616 177.53 -34.55 -18.68
N GLN A 617 177.68 -33.52 -17.84
CA GLN A 617 178.97 -32.97 -17.45
C GLN A 617 179.85 -33.98 -16.69
N LEU A 618 179.27 -34.72 -15.75
CA LEU A 618 179.97 -35.79 -15.03
C LEU A 618 180.35 -36.92 -15.99
N PHE A 619 179.47 -37.29 -16.92
CA PHE A 619 179.76 -38.29 -17.96
C PHE A 619 180.90 -37.84 -18.87
N ASP A 620 180.93 -36.56 -19.27
CA ASP A 620 182.04 -35.97 -20.02
C ASP A 620 183.34 -35.90 -19.20
N GLN A 621 183.27 -35.65 -17.89
CA GLN A 621 184.44 -35.72 -17.01
C GLN A 621 184.95 -37.15 -16.89
N VAL A 622 184.07 -38.14 -16.69
CA VAL A 622 184.43 -39.56 -16.67
C VAL A 622 185.03 -39.99 -18.00
N ASN A 623 184.47 -39.56 -19.13
CA ASN A 623 185.05 -39.83 -20.45
C ASN A 623 186.40 -39.15 -20.64
N ARG A 624 186.60 -37.92 -20.14
CA ARG A 624 187.91 -37.26 -20.15
C ARG A 624 188.93 -38.01 -19.29
N VAL A 625 188.54 -38.48 -18.10
CA VAL A 625 189.38 -39.34 -17.25
C VAL A 625 189.66 -40.66 -17.93
N ARG A 626 188.67 -41.29 -18.58
CA ARG A 626 188.84 -42.52 -19.36
C ARG A 626 189.80 -42.31 -20.52
N CYS A 627 189.65 -41.25 -21.32
CA CYS A 627 190.58 -40.92 -22.40
C CYS A 627 191.98 -40.58 -21.88
N ALA A 628 192.10 -39.89 -20.73
CA ALA A 628 193.40 -39.66 -20.09
C ALA A 628 194.03 -40.98 -19.61
N PHE A 629 193.23 -41.94 -19.13
CA PHE A 629 193.68 -43.27 -18.72
C PHE A 629 194.07 -44.15 -19.93
N GLU A 630 193.29 -44.09 -21.01
CA GLU A 630 193.58 -44.77 -22.29
C GLU A 630 194.86 -44.21 -22.95
N GLN A 631 195.06 -42.89 -22.95
CA GLN A 631 196.30 -42.26 -23.42
C GLN A 631 197.51 -42.61 -22.54
N GLN A 632 197.32 -42.87 -21.24
CA GLN A 632 198.39 -43.31 -20.36
C GLN A 632 198.79 -44.78 -20.65
N ASN A 633 197.83 -45.63 -21.01
CA ASN A 633 198.06 -47.03 -21.36
C ASN A 633 198.66 -47.26 -22.75
N GLU A 634 198.60 -46.29 -23.68
CA GLU A 634 199.31 -46.39 -24.97
C GLU A 634 200.80 -46.02 -24.87
N THR A 635 201.28 -45.61 -23.70
CA THR A 635 202.68 -45.21 -23.46
C THR A 635 203.46 -46.10 -22.48
N MET A 636 202.90 -47.25 -22.11
CA MET A 636 203.61 -48.35 -21.42
C MET A 636 203.29 -49.68 -22.09
#